data_AF-A0A2T7SPS9-F1
#
_entry.id   AF-A0A2T7SPS9-F1
#
_cell.length_a   1.000
_cell.length_b   1.000
_cell.length_c   1.000
_cell.angle_alpha   90.00
_cell.angle_beta   90.00
_cell.angle_gamma   90.00
#
_symmetry.space_group_name_H-M   'P 1'
#
loop_
_entity.id
_entity.type
_entity.pdbx_description
1 polymer ?
#
loop_
_entity_poly.entity_id
_entity_poly.type
_entity_poly.pdbx_seq_one_letter_code
_entity_poly.pdbx_strand_id
1 'polypeptide(L)'
;MAITTSQAQGLVLALFGASAGGHLTGLAAASSVNTLAGDLSTSAGLILGKDLSSNTAFRDHVSANLKLTGDALTAANAWLDGQLNAGAARGDIVATAVTFLATLADETSPFYASAQAFNTTVAAAVTWSTGAGATVFGVSALRANQGNVEVVAGSSFVLTTASDAFVGGAGNDTYTATSATLGSSDALVGGEGADTLNLTLTAANAAANISGIETINVNWNAFGSATVEAATISGADINLSSTKVGFLGAATVNGAGANTVNAGAGMTGALTIAGATTGVEVNATNSSSVSVTGTGVATVNAGAAVTSVTTSGFSAATIGAGTATTIAVTDNARTTGVTNLVTNANAAITATLTGALNLTVGASKSVTLDDIGTELTVEGAGDATLTITTLDAEIVTNNLVGALTIKNAATTALDLDEVQADTIWLTGARAGADTVASGANLKYSGSAGAIDITVAGSGTSDSATATLTAAANTSVTLTGVETLNLQAAATAVSGTDLTISTLATGGNDVVLGGDNDVVLTAVTGNGEVDATTLNGTLTVSGTTASITVSGPAAKALALTSTGTATNIVANGGSAADTVTASGVTTGTVTANLAGGANTLTAAALTTGTVVYTGDDGIDTVTLGGSGTIETATINLTTGAGADVVTLVAAAAATFAAATITVASGTGDDSIAINGGAVNVAGTSIVIDGGDGTDTLTLADATDLRLGSVTLSNIEVIQLNGAADNLNAYFQASDISGQAYTMKGDGAGGGFTVTGGATTTAIDLSTLTIDQTLTKAITQLAVTAASASQAVAITATAVADTITGSGYADTILAGNGADTITAGAGNDSITITETTANSAIDNIVMTGFATNGVDTITGFKTAVDTITLSLTDAGGTGGQSAGSAVAVENLATALAAGAAAFDIASAIAVTDDIVEISTTLSSFGDLDLDAGVDGTQLLKALSSTSAAATQITTDSDHKGYLLAYQDGNAYLYYVDAGTGNTAVIASEIKLLGVLTGIVAGTLVAADFLVA
;
A
#
# COMPACT_ATOMS: atom_id res chain seq x y z
N MET A 1 16.91 -88.91 -55.84
CA MET A 1 17.33 -90.07 -56.66
C MET A 1 18.71 -90.53 -56.18
N ALA A 2 18.95 -91.84 -56.01
CA ALA A 2 20.30 -92.33 -55.69
C ALA A 2 21.18 -92.21 -56.94
N ILE A 3 22.29 -91.47 -56.86
CA ILE A 3 23.20 -91.26 -57.99
C ILE A 3 24.47 -92.11 -57.81
N THR A 4 25.06 -92.56 -58.91
CA THR A 4 26.37 -93.24 -58.91
C THR A 4 27.48 -92.28 -58.50
N THR A 5 28.60 -92.80 -58.00
CA THR A 5 29.78 -92.00 -57.61
C THR A 5 30.26 -91.09 -58.76
N SER A 6 30.16 -91.55 -60.01
CA SER A 6 30.52 -90.76 -61.19
C SER A 6 29.57 -89.58 -61.44
N GLN A 7 28.26 -89.77 -61.21
CA GLN A 7 27.27 -88.69 -61.29
C GLN A 7 27.45 -87.65 -60.17
N ALA A 8 27.85 -88.08 -58.97
CA ALA A 8 28.10 -87.17 -57.85
C ALA A 8 29.33 -86.29 -58.10
N GLN A 9 30.38 -86.86 -58.70
CA GLN A 9 31.58 -86.11 -59.12
C GLN A 9 31.27 -85.10 -60.23
N GLY A 10 30.43 -85.48 -61.20
CA GLY A 10 29.97 -84.58 -62.26
C GLY A 10 29.11 -83.41 -61.74
N LEU A 11 28.30 -83.64 -60.71
CA LEU A 11 27.48 -82.61 -60.07
C LEU A 11 28.33 -81.56 -59.34
N VAL A 12 29.34 -82.00 -58.58
CA VAL A 12 30.28 -81.09 -57.90
C VAL A 12 31.08 -80.28 -58.92
N LEU A 13 31.47 -80.88 -60.04
CA LEU A 13 32.11 -80.16 -61.16
C LEU A 13 31.19 -79.10 -61.77
N ALA A 14 29.91 -79.43 -62.01
CA ALA A 14 28.95 -78.51 -62.61
C ALA A 14 28.67 -77.28 -61.73
N LEU A 15 28.88 -77.37 -60.41
CA LEU A 15 28.62 -76.29 -59.46
C LEU A 15 29.89 -75.52 -59.05
N PHE A 16 31.06 -76.19 -58.97
CA PHE A 16 32.29 -75.59 -58.45
C PHE A 16 33.47 -75.57 -59.44
N GLY A 17 33.31 -76.10 -60.65
CA GLY A 17 34.36 -76.15 -61.66
C GLY A 17 35.44 -77.20 -61.37
N ALA A 18 36.49 -77.24 -62.22
CA ALA A 18 37.48 -78.33 -62.26
C ALA A 18 38.41 -78.45 -61.04
N SER A 19 38.31 -77.52 -60.08
CA SER A 19 39.23 -77.37 -58.95
C SER A 19 38.51 -77.46 -57.60
N ALA A 20 37.71 -78.49 -57.35
CA ALA A 20 36.91 -78.61 -56.12
C ALA A 20 37.71 -79.06 -54.86
N GLY A 21 39.02 -79.28 -54.97
CA GLY A 21 39.90 -79.63 -53.83
C GLY A 21 39.55 -80.95 -53.15
N GLY A 22 39.88 -81.07 -51.86
CA GLY A 22 39.62 -82.26 -51.05
C GLY A 22 38.13 -82.60 -50.89
N HIS A 23 37.22 -81.67 -51.22
CA HIS A 23 35.78 -81.84 -51.13
C HIS A 23 35.21 -82.91 -52.09
N LEU A 24 35.95 -83.29 -53.15
CA LEU A 24 35.60 -84.39 -54.06
C LEU A 24 35.84 -85.79 -53.44
N THR A 25 36.72 -85.89 -52.42
CA THR A 25 37.08 -87.18 -51.78
C THR A 25 36.11 -87.61 -50.69
N GLY A 26 35.34 -86.67 -50.10
CA GLY A 26 34.33 -86.95 -49.08
C GLY A 26 32.97 -87.44 -49.63
N LEU A 27 32.81 -87.50 -50.95
CA LEU A 27 31.51 -87.70 -51.62
C LEU A 27 30.99 -89.15 -51.58
N ALA A 28 31.75 -90.10 -51.04
CA ALA A 28 31.30 -91.48 -50.83
C ALA A 28 30.29 -91.62 -49.66
N ALA A 29 30.03 -90.56 -48.90
CA ALA A 29 29.22 -90.60 -47.67
C ALA A 29 27.86 -89.86 -47.73
N ALA A 30 27.50 -89.21 -48.86
CA ALA A 30 26.23 -88.49 -48.96
C ALA A 30 25.07 -89.39 -49.44
N SER A 31 23.93 -89.39 -48.73
CA SER A 31 22.78 -90.27 -48.98
C SER A 31 21.69 -89.69 -49.90
N SER A 32 21.75 -88.40 -50.29
CA SER A 32 20.87 -87.82 -51.34
C SER A 32 21.38 -86.50 -51.92
N VAL A 33 20.97 -86.19 -53.16
CA VAL A 33 21.31 -84.94 -53.90
C VAL A 33 20.65 -83.70 -53.32
N ASN A 34 19.47 -83.82 -52.70
CA ASN A 34 18.73 -82.66 -52.16
C ASN A 34 19.40 -82.06 -50.93
N THR A 35 20.05 -82.89 -50.11
CA THR A 35 20.86 -82.43 -48.97
C THR A 35 22.12 -81.69 -49.41
N LEU A 36 22.78 -82.14 -50.48
CA LEU A 36 23.99 -81.48 -51.01
C LEU A 36 23.65 -80.17 -51.73
N ALA A 37 22.57 -80.11 -52.52
CA ALA A 37 22.14 -78.90 -53.21
C ALA A 37 21.49 -77.85 -52.27
N GLY A 38 20.83 -78.29 -51.20
CA GLY A 38 20.25 -77.42 -50.18
C GLY A 38 21.29 -76.68 -49.33
N ASP A 39 22.35 -77.37 -48.89
CA ASP A 39 23.48 -76.73 -48.20
C ASP A 39 24.29 -75.78 -49.11
N LEU A 40 24.27 -76.02 -50.42
CA LEU A 40 25.00 -75.21 -51.39
C LEU A 40 24.31 -73.89 -51.74
N SER A 41 22.98 -73.77 -51.66
CA SER A 41 22.30 -72.49 -51.94
C SER A 41 22.45 -71.48 -50.80
N THR A 42 22.61 -71.94 -49.55
CA THR A 42 22.87 -71.09 -48.38
C THR A 42 24.36 -70.79 -48.19
N SER A 43 25.27 -71.60 -48.75
CA SER A 43 26.73 -71.45 -48.62
C SER A 43 27.44 -70.84 -49.85
N ALA A 44 26.74 -70.58 -50.96
CA ALA A 44 27.34 -70.14 -52.23
C ALA A 44 28.06 -68.78 -52.17
N GLY A 45 27.59 -67.85 -51.32
CA GLY A 45 28.21 -66.53 -51.16
C GLY A 45 29.64 -66.59 -50.60
N LEU A 46 29.92 -67.52 -49.68
CA LEU A 46 31.24 -67.68 -49.07
C LEU A 46 32.23 -68.42 -49.98
N ILE A 47 31.78 -69.39 -50.79
CA ILE A 47 32.66 -70.30 -51.54
C ILE A 47 32.96 -69.82 -52.96
N LEU A 48 31.98 -69.24 -53.66
CA LEU A 48 32.09 -68.88 -55.09
C LEU A 48 32.27 -67.38 -55.34
N GLY A 49 32.05 -66.52 -54.33
CA GLY A 49 32.09 -65.07 -54.51
C GLY A 49 31.09 -64.55 -55.56
N LYS A 50 30.01 -65.30 -55.82
CA LYS A 50 28.93 -64.95 -56.75
C LYS A 50 27.58 -65.25 -56.13
N ASP A 51 26.64 -64.32 -56.27
CA ASP A 51 25.24 -64.56 -55.91
C ASP A 51 24.54 -65.40 -56.98
N LEU A 52 24.11 -66.61 -56.62
CA LEU A 52 23.38 -67.53 -57.49
C LEU A 52 21.88 -67.57 -57.15
N SER A 53 21.35 -66.60 -56.40
CA SER A 53 19.94 -66.56 -55.98
C SER A 53 18.96 -66.51 -57.16
N SER A 54 19.30 -65.83 -58.26
CA SER A 54 18.43 -65.74 -59.44
C SER A 54 18.51 -66.97 -60.36
N ASN A 55 17.40 -67.33 -61.00
CA ASN A 55 17.35 -68.45 -61.97
C ASN A 55 18.30 -68.22 -63.16
N THR A 56 18.40 -66.98 -63.64
CA THR A 56 19.30 -66.57 -64.72
C THR A 56 20.77 -66.78 -64.33
N ALA A 57 21.19 -66.27 -63.17
CA ALA A 57 22.57 -66.43 -62.69
C ALA A 57 22.92 -67.90 -62.44
N PHE A 58 21.99 -68.68 -61.89
CA PHE A 58 22.16 -70.11 -61.68
C PHE A 58 22.30 -70.87 -63.01
N ARG A 59 21.42 -70.62 -63.99
CA ARG A 59 21.50 -71.23 -65.33
C ARG A 59 22.83 -70.92 -66.00
N ASP A 60 23.22 -69.65 -66.04
CA ASP A 60 24.43 -69.22 -66.75
C ASP A 60 25.68 -69.83 -66.10
N HIS A 61 25.71 -69.93 -64.77
CA HIS A 61 26.78 -70.59 -64.03
C HIS A 61 26.88 -72.09 -64.36
N VAL A 62 25.74 -72.79 -64.34
CA VAL A 62 25.68 -74.24 -64.65
C VAL A 62 26.10 -74.51 -66.10
N SER A 63 25.56 -73.78 -67.07
CA SER A 63 25.88 -73.96 -68.49
C SER A 63 27.34 -73.62 -68.81
N ALA A 64 27.90 -72.60 -68.15
CA ALA A 64 29.32 -72.25 -68.27
C ALA A 64 30.25 -73.33 -67.71
N ASN A 65 29.94 -73.87 -66.52
CA ASN A 65 30.74 -74.94 -65.91
C ASN A 65 30.66 -76.26 -66.68
N LEU A 66 29.52 -76.55 -67.31
CA LEU A 66 29.34 -77.69 -68.20
C LEU A 66 30.02 -77.50 -69.57
N LYS A 67 30.61 -76.32 -69.83
CA LYS A 67 31.31 -75.95 -71.07
C LYS A 67 30.48 -76.14 -72.33
N LEU A 68 29.16 -75.94 -72.23
CA LEU A 68 28.25 -76.04 -73.36
C LEU A 68 28.49 -74.85 -74.30
N THR A 69 28.60 -75.10 -75.61
CA THR A 69 28.79 -74.05 -76.63
C THR A 69 27.90 -74.31 -77.85
N GLY A 70 27.69 -73.29 -78.69
CA GLY A 70 26.91 -73.40 -79.94
C GLY A 70 25.47 -73.89 -79.74
N ASP A 71 24.99 -74.74 -80.65
CA ASP A 71 23.61 -75.26 -80.65
C ASP A 71 23.26 -76.06 -79.39
N ALA A 72 24.26 -76.71 -78.77
CA ALA A 72 24.11 -77.42 -77.51
C ALA A 72 23.81 -76.49 -76.32
N LEU A 73 24.47 -75.32 -76.27
CA LEU A 73 24.21 -74.30 -75.23
C LEU A 73 22.79 -73.76 -75.36
N THR A 74 22.35 -73.45 -76.58
CA THR A 74 21.01 -72.92 -76.84
C THR A 74 19.93 -73.92 -76.42
N ALA A 75 20.09 -75.20 -76.79
CA ALA A 75 19.14 -76.25 -76.43
C ALA A 75 19.15 -76.56 -74.91
N ALA A 76 20.33 -76.55 -74.27
CA ALA A 76 20.44 -76.75 -72.83
C ALA A 76 19.83 -75.58 -72.03
N ASN A 77 20.11 -74.33 -72.41
CA ASN A 77 19.55 -73.17 -71.73
C ASN A 77 18.02 -73.15 -71.84
N ALA A 78 17.46 -73.46 -73.01
CA ALA A 78 16.00 -73.57 -73.18
C ALA A 78 15.40 -74.65 -72.27
N TRP A 79 16.07 -75.79 -72.12
CA TRP A 79 15.63 -76.85 -71.22
C TRP A 79 15.78 -76.45 -69.73
N LEU A 80 16.92 -75.87 -69.34
CA LEU A 80 17.20 -75.40 -67.98
C LEU A 80 16.19 -74.33 -67.54
N ASP A 81 15.95 -73.33 -68.39
CA ASP A 81 14.93 -72.30 -68.14
C ASP A 81 13.54 -72.91 -68.01
N GLY A 82 13.20 -73.89 -68.85
CA GLY A 82 11.94 -74.63 -68.75
C GLY A 82 11.77 -75.37 -67.42
N GLN A 83 12.81 -76.04 -66.93
CA GLN A 83 12.77 -76.74 -65.64
C GLN A 83 12.76 -75.77 -64.44
N LEU A 84 13.55 -74.69 -64.50
CA LEU A 84 13.61 -73.66 -63.45
C LEU A 84 12.28 -72.91 -63.31
N ASN A 85 11.64 -72.56 -64.43
CA ASN A 85 10.34 -71.89 -64.44
C ASN A 85 9.19 -72.82 -64.00
N ALA A 86 9.35 -74.14 -64.18
CA ALA A 86 8.43 -75.14 -63.63
C ALA A 86 8.61 -75.39 -62.12
N GLY A 87 9.57 -74.71 -61.48
CA GLY A 87 9.83 -74.83 -60.04
C GLY A 87 10.53 -76.12 -59.62
N ALA A 88 11.16 -76.84 -60.56
CA ALA A 88 11.96 -78.02 -60.22
C ALA A 88 13.14 -77.64 -59.31
N ALA A 89 13.47 -78.50 -58.35
CA ALA A 89 14.59 -78.23 -57.45
C ALA A 89 15.90 -78.16 -58.24
N ARG A 90 16.69 -77.10 -58.02
CA ARG A 90 17.95 -76.84 -58.74
C ARG A 90 18.91 -78.03 -58.73
N GLY A 91 18.96 -78.78 -57.62
CA GLY A 91 19.75 -80.01 -57.53
C GLY A 91 19.29 -81.12 -58.48
N ASP A 92 17.98 -81.30 -58.64
CA ASP A 92 17.40 -82.31 -59.55
C ASP A 92 17.63 -81.94 -61.02
N ILE A 93 17.58 -80.64 -61.34
CA ILE A 93 17.87 -80.11 -62.68
C ILE A 93 19.32 -80.43 -63.07
N VAL A 94 20.29 -80.08 -62.22
CA VAL A 94 21.71 -80.31 -62.52
C VAL A 94 22.03 -81.81 -62.55
N ALA A 95 21.47 -82.61 -61.64
CA ALA A 95 21.65 -84.06 -61.65
C ALA A 95 21.13 -84.71 -62.93
N THR A 96 19.99 -84.23 -63.44
CA THR A 96 19.40 -84.72 -64.71
C THR A 96 20.27 -84.33 -65.90
N ALA A 97 20.75 -83.08 -65.95
CA ALA A 97 21.64 -82.62 -67.01
C ALA A 97 22.98 -83.39 -67.03
N VAL A 98 23.60 -83.57 -65.86
CA VAL A 98 24.84 -84.34 -65.70
C VAL A 98 24.64 -85.81 -66.08
N THR A 99 23.52 -86.42 -65.70
CA THR A 99 23.21 -87.82 -66.06
C THR A 99 23.05 -87.98 -67.56
N PHE A 100 22.34 -87.05 -68.20
CA PHE A 100 22.16 -87.03 -69.64
C PHE A 100 23.51 -86.93 -70.36
N LEU A 101 24.37 -85.99 -69.97
CA LEU A 101 25.70 -85.83 -70.58
C LEU A 101 26.63 -87.01 -70.31
N ALA A 102 26.62 -87.57 -69.10
CA ALA A 102 27.50 -88.69 -68.73
C ALA A 102 27.18 -90.01 -69.45
N THR A 103 25.92 -90.19 -69.88
CA THR A 103 25.45 -91.45 -70.48
C THR A 103 25.17 -91.35 -71.98
N LEU A 104 25.36 -90.18 -72.59
CA LEU A 104 25.09 -89.94 -74.00
C LEU A 104 26.10 -90.69 -74.90
N ALA A 105 25.64 -91.75 -75.54
CA ALA A 105 26.40 -92.54 -76.52
C ALA A 105 25.98 -92.30 -77.98
N ASP A 106 24.92 -91.52 -78.20
CA ASP A 106 24.44 -91.17 -79.55
C ASP A 106 25.31 -90.06 -80.15
N GLU A 107 26.16 -90.43 -81.11
CA GLU A 107 27.09 -89.51 -81.78
C GLU A 107 26.40 -88.45 -82.66
N THR A 108 25.11 -88.63 -82.96
CA THR A 108 24.32 -87.70 -83.77
C THR A 108 23.66 -86.59 -82.95
N SER A 109 23.68 -86.69 -81.62
CA SER A 109 23.13 -85.68 -80.72
C SER A 109 23.95 -84.39 -80.77
N PRO A 110 23.32 -83.20 -80.78
CA PRO A 110 24.04 -81.93 -80.69
C PRO A 110 24.86 -81.81 -79.40
N PHE A 111 24.53 -82.60 -78.38
CA PHE A 111 25.24 -82.63 -77.09
C PHE A 111 26.45 -83.58 -77.08
N TYR A 112 26.70 -84.38 -78.12
CA TYR A 112 27.75 -85.43 -78.08
C TYR A 112 29.16 -84.86 -77.85
N ALA A 113 29.56 -83.83 -78.61
CA ALA A 113 30.86 -83.18 -78.42
C ALA A 113 30.99 -82.54 -77.02
N SER A 114 29.89 -81.98 -76.51
CA SER A 114 29.84 -81.39 -75.16
C SER A 114 29.89 -82.46 -74.07
N ALA A 115 29.24 -83.60 -74.27
CA ALA A 115 29.29 -84.76 -73.37
C ALA A 115 30.72 -85.32 -73.28
N GLN A 116 31.44 -85.42 -74.40
CA GLN A 116 32.84 -85.85 -74.39
C GLN A 116 33.77 -84.86 -73.68
N ALA A 117 33.56 -83.55 -73.88
CA ALA A 117 34.30 -82.49 -73.17
C ALA A 117 33.98 -82.46 -71.67
N PHE A 118 32.72 -82.66 -71.30
CA PHE A 118 32.26 -82.80 -69.92
C PHE A 118 32.92 -84.02 -69.26
N ASN A 119 32.83 -85.21 -69.86
CA ASN A 119 33.44 -86.44 -69.33
C ASN A 119 34.97 -86.32 -69.19
N THR A 120 35.64 -85.67 -70.14
CA THR A 120 37.08 -85.36 -70.06
C THR A 120 37.40 -84.42 -68.90
N THR A 121 36.56 -83.40 -68.67
CA THR A 121 36.75 -82.44 -67.57
C THR A 121 36.45 -83.09 -66.21
N VAL A 122 35.45 -83.96 -66.11
CA VAL A 122 35.17 -84.77 -64.91
C VAL A 122 36.36 -85.67 -64.60
N ALA A 123 36.91 -86.37 -65.59
CA ALA A 123 38.10 -87.21 -65.40
C ALA A 123 39.32 -86.40 -64.92
N ALA A 124 39.54 -85.20 -65.47
CA ALA A 124 40.62 -84.30 -65.05
C ALA A 124 40.42 -83.79 -63.60
N ALA A 125 39.19 -83.41 -63.24
CA ALA A 125 38.86 -82.94 -61.89
C ALA A 125 38.97 -84.04 -60.84
N VAL A 126 38.60 -85.27 -61.18
CA VAL A 126 38.80 -86.46 -60.33
C VAL A 126 40.30 -86.72 -60.15
N THR A 127 41.09 -86.65 -61.23
CA THR A 127 42.55 -86.81 -61.17
C THR A 127 43.21 -85.75 -60.27
N TRP A 128 42.78 -84.49 -60.38
CA TRP A 128 43.27 -83.40 -59.53
C TRP A 128 42.92 -83.60 -58.05
N SER A 129 41.66 -83.95 -57.78
CA SER A 129 41.13 -84.03 -56.42
C SER A 129 41.54 -85.29 -55.67
N THR A 130 41.96 -86.34 -56.39
CA THR A 130 42.61 -87.54 -55.83
C THR A 130 44.15 -87.42 -55.80
N GLY A 131 44.70 -86.39 -56.44
CA GLY A 131 46.13 -86.07 -56.48
C GLY A 131 46.49 -84.85 -55.64
N ALA A 132 47.16 -83.85 -56.23
CA ALA A 132 47.69 -82.69 -55.51
C ALA A 132 46.61 -81.78 -54.88
N GLY A 133 45.34 -81.89 -55.29
CA GLY A 133 44.22 -81.16 -54.68
C GLY A 133 43.61 -81.82 -53.44
N ALA A 134 43.99 -83.06 -53.10
CA ALA A 134 43.32 -83.86 -52.06
C ALA A 134 43.38 -83.26 -50.64
N THR A 135 44.37 -82.40 -50.37
CA THR A 135 44.58 -81.76 -49.05
C THR A 135 44.11 -80.31 -48.98
N VAL A 136 43.54 -79.77 -50.06
CA VAL A 136 43.11 -78.36 -50.13
C VAL A 136 41.63 -78.27 -49.74
N PHE A 137 41.36 -77.90 -48.49
CA PHE A 137 39.99 -77.72 -47.96
C PHE A 137 39.64 -76.25 -47.70
N GLY A 138 40.64 -75.36 -47.62
CA GLY A 138 40.45 -73.94 -47.30
C GLY A 138 39.88 -73.13 -48.47
N VAL A 139 38.83 -72.36 -48.18
CA VAL A 139 38.09 -71.55 -49.17
C VAL A 139 38.97 -70.49 -49.83
N SER A 140 39.87 -69.83 -49.08
CA SER A 140 40.77 -68.81 -49.64
C SER A 140 41.78 -69.37 -50.64
N ALA A 141 42.32 -70.58 -50.40
CA ALA A 141 43.25 -71.26 -51.31
C ALA A 141 42.55 -71.77 -52.59
N LEU A 142 41.29 -72.19 -52.48
CA LEU A 142 40.45 -72.57 -53.62
C LEU A 142 40.10 -71.36 -54.49
N ARG A 143 39.79 -70.21 -53.86
CA ARG A 143 39.50 -68.94 -54.55
C ARG A 143 40.74 -68.33 -55.23
N ALA A 144 41.91 -68.39 -54.59
CA ALA A 144 43.17 -67.91 -55.17
C ALA A 144 43.59 -68.72 -56.42
N ASN A 145 43.41 -70.04 -56.41
CA ASN A 145 43.68 -70.90 -57.57
C ASN A 145 42.70 -70.71 -58.74
N GLN A 146 41.55 -70.07 -58.49
CA GLN A 146 40.58 -69.65 -59.51
C GLN A 146 40.71 -68.16 -59.88
N GLY A 147 41.68 -67.43 -59.31
CA GLY A 147 41.99 -66.04 -59.66
C GLY A 147 41.22 -64.96 -58.86
N ASN A 148 40.59 -65.29 -57.73
CA ASN A 148 39.77 -64.34 -56.95
C ASN A 148 40.45 -63.99 -55.60
N VAL A 149 40.64 -62.69 -55.31
CA VAL A 149 41.27 -62.15 -54.06
C VAL A 149 40.20 -61.63 -53.07
N GLU A 150 40.49 -61.71 -51.77
CA GLU A 150 39.65 -61.32 -50.62
C GLU A 150 39.76 -59.80 -50.31
N VAL A 151 38.66 -59.13 -49.91
CA VAL A 151 38.61 -57.69 -49.58
C VAL A 151 39.17 -57.46 -48.18
N VAL A 152 40.09 -56.49 -48.06
CA VAL A 152 40.83 -56.12 -46.83
C VAL A 152 39.98 -55.19 -45.95
N ALA A 153 40.04 -55.36 -44.63
CA ALA A 153 39.42 -54.44 -43.68
C ALA A 153 40.15 -53.08 -43.64
N GLY A 154 39.43 -51.96 -43.70
CA GLY A 154 40.00 -50.60 -43.74
C GLY A 154 40.64 -50.23 -45.09
N SER A 155 39.84 -50.33 -46.15
CA SER A 155 40.17 -49.98 -47.53
C SER A 155 40.34 -48.47 -47.73
N SER A 156 41.20 -48.10 -48.67
CA SER A 156 41.40 -46.72 -49.09
C SER A 156 41.12 -46.56 -50.59
N PHE A 157 40.21 -45.65 -50.92
CA PHE A 157 39.76 -45.34 -52.28
C PHE A 157 40.16 -43.92 -52.67
N VAL A 158 40.67 -43.74 -53.88
CA VAL A 158 40.99 -42.42 -54.45
C VAL A 158 40.15 -42.26 -55.71
N LEU A 159 39.31 -41.23 -55.73
CA LEU A 159 38.41 -40.97 -56.85
C LEU A 159 39.18 -40.42 -58.05
N THR A 160 38.64 -40.71 -59.23
CA THR A 160 39.15 -40.27 -60.53
C THR A 160 38.16 -39.31 -61.18
N THR A 161 38.44 -38.83 -62.39
CA THR A 161 37.46 -38.01 -63.13
C THR A 161 36.40 -38.85 -63.85
N ALA A 162 36.49 -40.18 -63.77
CA ALA A 162 35.49 -41.10 -64.33
C ALA A 162 34.38 -41.35 -63.32
N SER A 163 33.30 -42.02 -63.75
CA SER A 163 32.26 -42.47 -62.82
C SER A 163 32.84 -43.55 -61.90
N ASP A 164 32.88 -43.25 -60.60
CA ASP A 164 33.40 -44.14 -59.57
C ASP A 164 32.25 -44.78 -58.78
N ALA A 165 32.31 -46.10 -58.58
CA ALA A 165 31.32 -46.87 -57.80
C ALA A 165 32.05 -47.70 -56.73
N PHE A 166 32.39 -47.06 -55.61
CA PHE A 166 33.14 -47.68 -54.52
C PHE A 166 32.22 -48.10 -53.38
N VAL A 167 32.40 -49.34 -52.94
CA VAL A 167 31.72 -49.92 -51.78
C VAL A 167 32.79 -50.38 -50.81
N GLY A 168 32.76 -49.84 -49.59
CA GLY A 168 33.65 -50.20 -48.51
C GLY A 168 33.28 -51.56 -47.89
N GLY A 169 34.22 -52.09 -47.13
CA GLY A 169 34.17 -53.42 -46.54
C GLY A 169 33.80 -53.38 -45.07
N ALA A 170 34.51 -54.18 -44.27
CA ALA A 170 34.45 -54.13 -42.81
C ALA A 170 35.61 -53.30 -42.26
N GLY A 171 35.40 -52.61 -41.14
CA GLY A 171 36.38 -51.68 -40.57
C GLY A 171 36.34 -50.30 -41.24
N ASN A 172 37.14 -49.37 -40.73
CA ASN A 172 37.08 -47.95 -41.10
C ASN A 172 37.73 -47.70 -42.47
N ASP A 173 36.91 -47.41 -43.48
CA ASP A 173 37.32 -47.13 -44.84
C ASP A 173 37.57 -45.63 -45.09
N THR A 174 38.44 -45.31 -46.06
CA THR A 174 38.81 -43.93 -46.38
C THR A 174 38.67 -43.63 -47.87
N TYR A 175 37.96 -42.57 -48.21
CA TYR A 175 37.77 -42.07 -49.57
C TYR A 175 38.49 -40.73 -49.71
N THR A 176 39.16 -40.49 -50.83
CA THR A 176 39.83 -39.20 -51.09
C THR A 176 39.43 -38.65 -52.46
N ALA A 177 38.99 -37.39 -52.50
CA ALA A 177 38.59 -36.73 -53.73
C ALA A 177 38.89 -35.22 -53.72
N THR A 178 38.75 -34.61 -54.90
CA THR A 178 38.87 -33.17 -55.15
C THR A 178 37.63 -32.65 -55.87
N SER A 179 37.47 -31.33 -56.01
CA SER A 179 36.36 -30.77 -56.83
C SER A 179 36.31 -31.30 -58.26
N ALA A 180 37.42 -31.79 -58.82
CA ALA A 180 37.47 -32.33 -60.18
C ALA A 180 37.17 -33.83 -60.27
N THR A 181 37.30 -34.57 -59.15
CA THR A 181 37.17 -36.03 -59.13
C THR A 181 35.93 -36.53 -58.40
N LEU A 182 35.17 -35.66 -57.72
CA LEU A 182 33.83 -36.02 -57.23
C LEU A 182 32.78 -35.51 -58.23
N GLY A 183 32.29 -36.40 -59.09
CA GLY A 183 31.25 -36.18 -60.08
C GLY A 183 29.86 -36.61 -59.61
N SER A 184 28.80 -36.13 -60.28
CA SER A 184 27.41 -36.47 -59.94
C SER A 184 27.02 -37.91 -60.25
N SER A 185 27.84 -38.63 -61.02
CA SER A 185 27.67 -40.06 -61.32
C SER A 185 28.33 -40.98 -60.29
N ASP A 186 29.04 -40.42 -59.31
CA ASP A 186 29.79 -41.24 -58.36
C ASP A 186 28.87 -41.78 -57.26
N ALA A 187 29.14 -43.01 -56.86
CA ALA A 187 28.42 -43.72 -55.80
C ALA A 187 29.43 -44.26 -54.77
N LEU A 188 29.39 -43.69 -53.56
CA LEU A 188 30.27 -44.06 -52.45
C LEU A 188 29.42 -44.65 -51.32
N VAL A 189 29.76 -45.86 -50.91
CA VAL A 189 29.11 -46.57 -49.79
C VAL A 189 30.19 -46.97 -48.79
N GLY A 190 30.12 -46.53 -47.53
CA GLY A 190 31.19 -46.80 -46.54
C GLY A 190 31.22 -48.23 -46.00
N GLY A 191 30.07 -48.84 -45.71
CA GLY A 191 30.02 -50.24 -45.25
C GLY A 191 29.92 -50.34 -43.73
N GLU A 192 30.62 -51.30 -43.12
CA GLU A 192 30.60 -51.53 -41.67
C GLU A 192 31.85 -50.90 -41.03
N GLY A 193 31.72 -49.89 -40.19
CA GLY A 193 32.88 -49.22 -39.60
C GLY A 193 32.60 -47.76 -39.31
N ALA A 194 33.65 -46.99 -39.04
CA ALA A 194 33.58 -45.53 -39.05
C ALA A 194 34.34 -45.03 -40.28
N ASP A 195 33.62 -44.63 -41.32
CA ASP A 195 34.16 -44.37 -42.63
C ASP A 195 34.40 -42.87 -42.86
N THR A 196 35.43 -42.53 -43.63
CA THR A 196 35.90 -41.15 -43.81
C THR A 196 36.03 -40.76 -45.27
N LEU A 197 35.41 -39.66 -45.69
CA LEU A 197 35.64 -39.00 -46.98
C LEU A 197 36.45 -37.71 -46.80
N ASN A 198 37.65 -37.66 -47.38
CA ASN A 198 38.51 -36.47 -47.40
C ASN A 198 38.38 -35.74 -48.76
N LEU A 199 37.87 -34.52 -48.71
CA LEU A 199 37.66 -33.64 -49.87
C LEU A 199 38.62 -32.44 -49.82
N THR A 200 39.35 -32.20 -50.91
CA THR A 200 40.03 -30.91 -51.14
C THR A 200 39.30 -30.15 -52.24
N LEU A 201 38.57 -29.10 -51.87
CA LEU A 201 37.69 -28.38 -52.78
C LEU A 201 38.24 -27.00 -53.18
N THR A 202 38.13 -26.67 -54.46
CA THR A 202 38.39 -25.33 -55.03
C THR A 202 37.14 -24.68 -55.63
N ALA A 203 36.06 -25.46 -55.73
CA ALA A 203 34.70 -25.10 -56.13
C ALA A 203 33.70 -26.02 -55.41
N ALA A 204 32.40 -25.71 -55.48
CA ALA A 204 31.34 -26.58 -54.96
C ALA A 204 31.50 -28.01 -55.49
N ASN A 205 31.31 -29.02 -54.63
CA ASN A 205 31.34 -30.41 -55.06
C ASN A 205 30.10 -30.76 -55.90
N ALA A 206 30.21 -31.76 -56.76
CA ALA A 206 29.03 -32.33 -57.40
C ALA A 206 28.20 -33.13 -56.38
N ALA A 207 26.89 -33.21 -56.60
CA ALA A 207 25.98 -34.03 -55.79
C ALA A 207 26.15 -35.52 -56.13
N ALA A 208 27.18 -36.15 -55.56
CA ALA A 208 27.41 -37.59 -55.64
C ALA A 208 26.48 -38.36 -54.69
N ASN A 209 26.23 -39.64 -54.96
CA ASN A 209 25.47 -40.51 -54.06
C ASN A 209 26.39 -41.05 -52.97
N ILE A 210 26.26 -40.55 -51.74
CA ILE A 210 27.13 -40.91 -50.61
C ILE A 210 26.24 -41.48 -49.51
N SER A 211 26.54 -42.69 -49.06
CA SER A 211 25.77 -43.36 -47.99
C SER A 211 26.69 -44.16 -47.06
N GLY A 212 26.32 -44.22 -45.77
CA GLY A 212 27.10 -44.94 -44.76
C GLY A 212 28.53 -44.45 -44.62
N ILE A 213 28.78 -43.14 -44.79
CA ILE A 213 30.07 -42.50 -44.47
C ILE A 213 29.81 -41.51 -43.34
N GLU A 214 30.40 -41.77 -42.18
CA GLU A 214 30.11 -41.01 -40.96
C GLU A 214 30.92 -39.71 -40.87
N THR A 215 32.12 -39.65 -41.44
CA THR A 215 32.98 -38.45 -41.37
C THR A 215 33.31 -37.90 -42.75
N ILE A 216 33.04 -36.62 -42.98
CA ILE A 216 33.38 -35.93 -44.24
C ILE A 216 34.25 -34.72 -43.92
N ASN A 217 35.54 -34.82 -44.21
CA ASN A 217 36.49 -33.73 -44.00
C ASN A 217 36.64 -32.91 -45.28
N VAL A 218 36.28 -31.64 -45.23
CA VAL A 218 36.38 -30.70 -46.35
C VAL A 218 37.49 -29.69 -46.07
N ASN A 219 38.56 -29.72 -46.86
CA ASN A 219 39.60 -28.71 -46.89
C ASN A 219 39.37 -27.75 -48.07
N TRP A 220 38.95 -26.53 -47.79
CA TRP A 220 38.74 -25.49 -48.80
C TRP A 220 40.07 -24.84 -49.21
N ASN A 221 40.40 -24.94 -50.50
CA ASN A 221 41.65 -24.45 -51.08
C ASN A 221 41.42 -23.39 -52.16
N ALA A 222 40.46 -22.47 -51.93
CA ALA A 222 40.22 -21.30 -52.79
C ALA A 222 40.03 -20.03 -51.95
N PHE A 223 39.97 -18.87 -52.62
CA PHE A 223 39.79 -17.57 -51.96
C PHE A 223 38.32 -17.14 -51.80
N GLY A 224 37.41 -17.70 -52.63
CA GLY A 224 35.97 -17.46 -52.54
C GLY A 224 35.34 -18.22 -51.37
N SER A 225 34.03 -18.00 -51.14
CA SER A 225 33.26 -18.73 -50.11
C SER A 225 33.33 -20.24 -50.34
N ALA A 226 33.55 -21.00 -49.29
CA ALA A 226 33.46 -22.46 -49.34
C ALA A 226 32.00 -22.86 -49.62
N THR A 227 31.78 -23.83 -50.49
CA THR A 227 30.44 -24.37 -50.77
C THR A 227 30.50 -25.89 -50.78
N VAL A 228 29.58 -26.52 -50.03
CA VAL A 228 29.39 -27.98 -50.00
C VAL A 228 27.95 -28.32 -50.34
N GLU A 229 27.76 -29.21 -51.30
CA GLU A 229 26.47 -29.77 -51.70
C GLU A 229 26.27 -31.10 -50.97
N ALA A 230 25.35 -31.13 -49.99
CA ALA A 230 25.13 -32.23 -49.06
C ALA A 230 23.74 -32.89 -49.17
N ALA A 231 22.93 -32.51 -50.17
CA ALA A 231 21.53 -32.97 -50.31
C ALA A 231 21.33 -34.49 -50.34
N THR A 232 22.36 -35.24 -50.78
CA THR A 232 22.37 -36.71 -50.87
C THR A 232 23.08 -37.39 -49.70
N ILE A 233 23.59 -36.61 -48.74
CA ILE A 233 24.35 -37.07 -47.58
C ILE A 233 23.41 -37.04 -46.37
N SER A 234 23.44 -38.08 -45.55
CA SER A 234 22.63 -38.16 -44.32
C SER A 234 23.38 -38.85 -43.21
N GLY A 235 23.25 -38.35 -41.98
CA GLY A 235 23.85 -38.93 -40.78
C GLY A 235 25.37 -38.76 -40.65
N ALA A 236 25.97 -37.79 -41.35
CA ALA A 236 27.42 -37.57 -41.37
C ALA A 236 27.85 -36.32 -40.58
N ASP A 237 29.09 -36.34 -40.07
CA ASP A 237 29.82 -35.18 -39.55
C ASP A 237 30.62 -34.51 -40.68
N ILE A 238 30.12 -33.37 -41.16
CA ILE A 238 30.74 -32.54 -42.19
C ILE A 238 31.67 -31.52 -41.53
N ASN A 239 32.98 -31.75 -41.60
CA ASN A 239 34.01 -30.92 -41.01
C ASN A 239 34.62 -29.95 -42.04
N LEU A 240 34.29 -28.67 -41.93
CA LEU A 240 34.80 -27.62 -42.82
C LEU A 240 36.10 -27.04 -42.27
N SER A 241 37.16 -26.96 -43.09
CA SER A 241 38.45 -26.37 -42.70
C SER A 241 39.15 -25.68 -43.88
N SER A 242 40.05 -24.76 -43.60
CA SER A 242 40.94 -24.20 -44.61
C SER A 242 42.27 -23.75 -44.00
N THR A 243 43.37 -24.13 -44.64
CA THR A 243 44.72 -23.61 -44.34
C THR A 243 45.14 -22.51 -45.31
N LYS A 244 44.24 -22.05 -46.20
CA LYS A 244 44.55 -21.10 -47.27
C LYS A 244 44.70 -19.68 -46.72
N VAL A 245 45.95 -19.19 -46.66
CA VAL A 245 46.21 -17.77 -46.32
C VAL A 245 45.51 -16.85 -47.33
N GLY A 246 44.79 -15.85 -46.80
CA GLY A 246 44.02 -14.86 -47.57
C GLY A 246 42.54 -15.22 -47.81
N PHE A 247 42.10 -16.42 -47.43
CA PHE A 247 40.68 -16.77 -47.39
C PHE A 247 40.00 -16.09 -46.19
N LEU A 248 38.79 -15.55 -46.39
CA LEU A 248 38.05 -14.78 -45.39
C LEU A 248 37.15 -15.64 -44.47
N GLY A 249 37.06 -16.94 -44.72
CA GLY A 249 36.42 -17.87 -43.79
C GLY A 249 34.93 -18.12 -43.98
N ALA A 250 34.30 -17.61 -45.03
CA ALA A 250 32.87 -17.82 -45.29
C ALA A 250 32.60 -19.22 -45.88
N ALA A 251 31.53 -19.89 -45.42
CA ALA A 251 31.16 -21.22 -45.87
C ALA A 251 29.64 -21.39 -46.01
N THR A 252 29.23 -22.17 -47.00
CA THR A 252 27.83 -22.53 -47.28
C THR A 252 27.70 -24.05 -47.41
N VAL A 253 26.70 -24.64 -46.73
CA VAL A 253 26.30 -26.05 -46.93
C VAL A 253 24.85 -26.09 -47.41
N ASN A 254 24.64 -26.61 -48.61
CA ASN A 254 23.34 -26.75 -49.25
C ASN A 254 22.78 -28.16 -49.06
N GLY A 255 21.49 -28.27 -48.74
CA GLY A 255 20.82 -29.55 -48.53
C GLY A 255 21.38 -30.32 -47.34
N ALA A 256 21.72 -29.63 -46.25
CA ALA A 256 22.43 -30.26 -45.12
C ALA A 256 21.67 -31.41 -44.43
N GLY A 257 20.39 -31.66 -44.75
CA GLY A 257 19.68 -32.86 -44.31
C GLY A 257 19.73 -33.06 -42.79
N ALA A 258 19.95 -34.31 -42.36
CA ALA A 258 20.17 -34.73 -40.98
C ALA A 258 21.67 -34.97 -40.71
N ASN A 259 22.50 -33.95 -40.96
CA ASN A 259 23.96 -34.02 -40.77
C ASN A 259 24.41 -33.05 -39.67
N THR A 260 25.57 -33.35 -39.07
CA THR A 260 26.30 -32.40 -38.25
C THR A 260 27.22 -31.57 -39.15
N VAL A 261 27.23 -30.25 -39.01
CA VAL A 261 28.13 -29.35 -39.75
C VAL A 261 29.02 -28.60 -38.77
N ASN A 262 30.33 -28.83 -38.87
CA ASN A 262 31.33 -28.27 -37.98
C ASN A 262 32.18 -27.22 -38.70
N ALA A 263 32.14 -25.97 -38.23
CA ALA A 263 33.02 -24.91 -38.69
C ALA A 263 34.38 -24.97 -37.99
N GLY A 264 35.32 -25.70 -38.61
CA GLY A 264 36.68 -25.88 -38.13
C GLY A 264 37.61 -24.70 -38.40
N ALA A 265 38.92 -24.95 -38.30
CA ALA A 265 39.94 -23.92 -38.45
C ALA A 265 39.88 -23.22 -39.82
N GLY A 266 40.01 -21.90 -39.81
CA GLY A 266 39.94 -21.06 -41.02
C GLY A 266 38.53 -20.65 -41.45
N MET A 267 37.47 -21.16 -40.81
CA MET A 267 36.07 -20.79 -41.08
C MET A 267 35.62 -19.57 -40.26
N THR A 268 36.40 -18.49 -40.31
CA THR A 268 36.21 -17.28 -39.49
C THR A 268 35.13 -16.32 -40.00
N GLY A 269 34.52 -16.61 -41.14
CA GLY A 269 33.49 -15.79 -41.77
C GLY A 269 32.08 -16.29 -41.45
N ALA A 270 31.11 -15.93 -42.30
CA ALA A 270 29.73 -16.37 -42.17
C ALA A 270 29.57 -17.85 -42.52
N LEU A 271 28.90 -18.62 -41.67
CA LEU A 271 28.44 -19.98 -41.95
C LEU A 271 26.96 -19.96 -42.33
N THR A 272 26.63 -20.44 -43.54
CA THR A 272 25.24 -20.52 -44.03
C THR A 272 24.86 -21.96 -44.31
N ILE A 273 23.76 -22.41 -43.73
CA ILE A 273 23.19 -23.74 -43.93
C ILE A 273 21.81 -23.58 -44.57
N ALA A 274 21.60 -24.18 -45.74
CA ALA A 274 20.36 -24.10 -46.48
C ALA A 274 19.75 -25.48 -46.72
N GLY A 275 18.42 -25.56 -46.68
CA GLY A 275 17.69 -26.80 -46.97
C GLY A 275 17.96 -27.92 -45.96
N ALA A 276 18.18 -27.56 -44.68
CA ALA A 276 18.24 -28.54 -43.61
C ALA A 276 16.87 -29.23 -43.42
N THR A 277 16.89 -30.48 -43.00
CA THR A 277 15.66 -31.23 -42.64
C THR A 277 15.74 -31.63 -41.17
N THR A 278 15.07 -32.72 -40.77
CA THR A 278 15.00 -33.10 -39.35
C THR A 278 16.32 -33.64 -38.86
N GLY A 279 16.87 -33.05 -37.79
CA GLY A 279 18.05 -33.55 -37.08
C GLY A 279 19.38 -32.93 -37.53
N VAL A 280 19.35 -31.74 -38.12
CA VAL A 280 20.60 -31.00 -38.40
C VAL A 280 21.23 -30.50 -37.10
N GLU A 281 22.55 -30.65 -36.97
CA GLU A 281 23.34 -30.02 -35.91
C GLU A 281 24.39 -29.10 -36.54
N VAL A 282 24.51 -27.87 -36.05
CA VAL A 282 25.42 -26.87 -36.60
C VAL A 282 26.33 -26.33 -35.50
N ASN A 283 27.61 -26.66 -35.57
CA ASN A 283 28.63 -26.22 -34.63
C ASN A 283 29.47 -25.10 -35.26
N ALA A 284 29.09 -23.85 -35.00
CA ALA A 284 29.68 -22.65 -35.58
C ALA A 284 30.79 -22.05 -34.68
N THR A 285 31.68 -22.88 -34.12
CA THR A 285 32.64 -22.47 -33.07
C THR A 285 33.58 -21.35 -33.50
N ASN A 286 34.00 -21.33 -34.78
CA ASN A 286 34.98 -20.36 -35.29
C ASN A 286 34.37 -19.25 -36.14
N SER A 287 33.06 -19.30 -36.43
CA SER A 287 32.41 -18.41 -37.40
C SER A 287 32.11 -17.03 -36.82
N SER A 288 32.01 -16.02 -37.70
CA SER A 288 31.58 -14.66 -37.31
C SER A 288 30.07 -14.52 -37.21
N SER A 289 29.33 -15.30 -38.00
CA SER A 289 27.86 -15.35 -37.99
C SER A 289 27.39 -16.73 -38.46
N VAL A 290 26.18 -17.11 -38.05
CA VAL A 290 25.56 -18.38 -38.46
C VAL A 290 24.13 -18.14 -38.93
N SER A 291 23.78 -18.72 -40.07
CA SER A 291 22.41 -18.72 -40.61
C SER A 291 22.02 -20.14 -40.99
N VAL A 292 20.90 -20.63 -40.46
CA VAL A 292 20.42 -22.00 -40.66
C VAL A 292 18.97 -21.94 -41.12
N THR A 293 18.69 -22.44 -42.32
CA THR A 293 17.35 -22.44 -42.91
C THR A 293 16.95 -23.86 -43.32
N GLY A 294 15.72 -24.25 -43.02
CA GLY A 294 15.29 -25.62 -43.24
C GLY A 294 13.87 -25.91 -42.79
N THR A 295 13.61 -27.19 -42.53
CA THR A 295 12.35 -27.73 -42.01
C THR A 295 12.63 -28.75 -40.92
N GLY A 296 11.65 -29.07 -40.06
CA GLY A 296 11.83 -30.09 -39.02
C GLY A 296 12.54 -29.54 -37.77
N VAL A 297 13.56 -30.24 -37.27
CA VAL A 297 14.26 -29.90 -36.02
C VAL A 297 15.72 -29.54 -36.30
N ALA A 298 16.21 -28.48 -35.66
CA ALA A 298 17.61 -28.04 -35.75
C ALA A 298 18.24 -27.78 -34.38
N THR A 299 19.54 -28.08 -34.28
CA THR A 299 20.41 -27.68 -33.17
C THR A 299 21.51 -26.75 -33.70
N VAL A 300 21.68 -25.58 -33.09
CA VAL A 300 22.70 -24.59 -33.49
C VAL A 300 23.53 -24.20 -32.28
N ASN A 301 24.83 -24.44 -32.34
CA ASN A 301 25.80 -24.10 -31.29
C ASN A 301 26.78 -23.06 -31.82
N ALA A 302 26.54 -21.79 -31.49
CA ALA A 302 27.39 -20.67 -31.85
C ALA A 302 28.61 -20.56 -30.92
N GLY A 303 29.78 -20.28 -31.50
CA GLY A 303 31.00 -19.99 -30.74
C GLY A 303 31.04 -18.57 -30.18
N ALA A 304 32.07 -18.28 -29.37
CA ALA A 304 32.28 -16.96 -28.76
C ALA A 304 32.63 -15.83 -29.76
N ALA A 305 32.98 -16.18 -31.01
CA ALA A 305 33.26 -15.21 -32.07
C ALA A 305 31.99 -14.81 -32.86
N VAL A 306 30.88 -15.53 -32.66
CA VAL A 306 29.64 -15.30 -33.39
C VAL A 306 28.95 -14.05 -32.86
N THR A 307 28.71 -13.08 -33.75
CA THR A 307 28.00 -11.84 -33.43
C THR A 307 26.52 -11.91 -33.79
N SER A 308 26.14 -12.78 -34.74
CA SER A 308 24.74 -12.98 -35.12
C SER A 308 24.38 -14.44 -35.43
N VAL A 309 23.16 -14.80 -35.04
CA VAL A 309 22.55 -16.12 -35.26
C VAL A 309 21.21 -15.93 -35.96
N THR A 310 20.94 -16.71 -37.00
CA THR A 310 19.65 -16.73 -37.68
C THR A 310 19.19 -18.17 -37.87
N THR A 311 17.95 -18.47 -37.47
CA THR A 311 17.29 -19.76 -37.73
C THR A 311 15.92 -19.52 -38.36
N SER A 312 15.54 -20.30 -39.38
CA SER A 312 14.26 -20.11 -40.07
C SER A 312 13.66 -21.41 -40.59
N GLY A 313 12.35 -21.58 -40.35
CA GLY A 313 11.52 -22.63 -40.95
C GLY A 313 11.45 -23.95 -40.18
N PHE A 314 11.95 -24.00 -38.95
CA PHE A 314 11.94 -25.21 -38.13
C PHE A 314 10.65 -25.35 -37.29
N SER A 315 10.19 -26.58 -37.06
CA SER A 315 9.11 -26.89 -36.10
C SER A 315 9.57 -26.86 -34.65
N ALA A 316 10.86 -27.07 -34.41
CA ALA A 316 11.49 -26.89 -33.12
C ALA A 316 12.96 -26.57 -33.36
N ALA A 317 13.54 -25.69 -32.56
CA ALA A 317 14.95 -25.35 -32.66
C ALA A 317 15.57 -25.29 -31.26
N THR A 318 16.80 -25.81 -31.13
CA THR A 318 17.63 -25.61 -29.94
C THR A 318 18.84 -24.78 -30.33
N ILE A 319 18.96 -23.59 -29.76
CA ILE A 319 19.90 -22.56 -30.21
C ILE A 319 20.75 -22.13 -29.02
N GLY A 320 22.01 -22.54 -29.00
CA GLY A 320 23.04 -21.90 -28.18
C GLY A 320 23.62 -20.71 -28.94
N ALA A 321 23.17 -19.50 -28.64
CA ALA A 321 23.62 -18.29 -29.35
C ALA A 321 24.99 -17.75 -28.87
N GLY A 322 25.59 -18.37 -27.86
CA GLY A 322 26.88 -17.96 -27.32
C GLY A 322 26.86 -16.51 -26.86
N THR A 323 27.69 -15.68 -27.49
CA THR A 323 27.83 -14.24 -27.22
C THR A 323 27.20 -13.35 -28.29
N ALA A 324 26.35 -13.90 -29.17
CA ALA A 324 25.72 -13.14 -30.24
C ALA A 324 24.83 -12.01 -29.69
N THR A 325 24.95 -10.82 -30.26
CA THR A 325 24.15 -9.64 -29.87
C THR A 325 22.92 -9.45 -30.75
N THR A 326 22.84 -10.16 -31.87
CA THR A 326 21.70 -10.12 -32.80
C THR A 326 21.26 -11.53 -33.13
N ILE A 327 20.05 -11.88 -32.75
CA ILE A 327 19.50 -13.22 -32.90
C ILE A 327 18.18 -13.09 -33.66
N ALA A 328 17.98 -13.88 -34.70
CA ALA A 328 16.73 -13.96 -35.43
C ALA A 328 16.22 -15.40 -35.46
N VAL A 329 14.99 -15.62 -35.01
CA VAL A 329 14.37 -16.93 -34.94
C VAL A 329 13.00 -16.90 -35.60
N THR A 330 12.78 -17.78 -36.56
CA THR A 330 11.50 -17.93 -37.25
C THR A 330 11.13 -19.40 -37.28
N ASP A 331 9.99 -19.77 -36.70
CA ASP A 331 9.50 -21.14 -36.76
C ASP A 331 8.75 -21.40 -38.08
N ASN A 332 8.20 -22.61 -38.25
CA ASN A 332 7.35 -22.95 -39.39
C ASN A 332 5.85 -22.75 -39.14
N ALA A 333 5.50 -21.76 -38.32
CA ALA A 333 4.14 -21.41 -37.95
C ALA A 333 3.35 -22.56 -37.27
N ARG A 334 4.00 -23.30 -36.37
CA ARG A 334 3.38 -24.40 -35.61
C ARG A 334 3.19 -24.03 -34.15
N THR A 335 1.93 -23.97 -33.71
CA THR A 335 1.55 -23.67 -32.32
C THR A 335 2.02 -24.69 -31.27
N THR A 336 2.42 -25.88 -31.70
CA THR A 336 2.97 -26.95 -30.83
C THR A 336 4.50 -26.99 -30.84
N GLY A 337 5.14 -26.12 -31.62
CA GLY A 337 6.58 -26.01 -31.69
C GLY A 337 7.15 -25.39 -30.41
N VAL A 338 8.37 -25.78 -30.06
CA VAL A 338 9.13 -25.17 -28.95
C VAL A 338 10.47 -24.72 -29.49
N THR A 339 10.82 -23.46 -29.23
CA THR A 339 12.15 -22.92 -29.49
C THR A 339 12.89 -22.80 -28.17
N ASN A 340 13.99 -23.55 -28.00
CA ASN A 340 14.89 -23.40 -26.87
C ASN A 340 16.04 -22.48 -27.28
N LEU A 341 16.20 -21.34 -26.63
CA LEU A 341 17.22 -20.34 -26.94
C LEU A 341 18.04 -20.03 -25.70
N VAL A 342 19.37 -20.18 -25.80
CA VAL A 342 20.33 -19.81 -24.76
C VAL A 342 21.15 -18.63 -25.24
N THR A 343 21.18 -17.54 -24.46
CA THR A 343 22.01 -16.36 -24.74
C THR A 343 22.80 -15.92 -23.51
N ASN A 344 24.08 -15.64 -23.70
CA ASN A 344 24.97 -15.10 -22.65
C ASN A 344 25.46 -13.68 -22.98
N ALA A 345 24.69 -12.93 -23.77
CA ALA A 345 24.99 -11.57 -24.18
C ALA A 345 23.79 -10.63 -23.98
N ASN A 346 24.07 -9.32 -24.04
CA ASN A 346 23.01 -8.34 -24.18
C ASN A 346 22.53 -8.39 -25.64
N ALA A 347 21.46 -9.13 -25.89
CA ALA A 347 21.03 -9.51 -27.22
C ALA A 347 19.71 -8.83 -27.62
N ALA A 348 19.61 -8.44 -28.89
CA ALA A 348 18.35 -8.15 -29.55
C ALA A 348 17.89 -9.42 -30.27
N ILE A 349 16.73 -9.95 -29.87
CA ILE A 349 16.09 -11.11 -30.45
C ILE A 349 14.92 -10.61 -31.30
N THR A 350 14.96 -10.93 -32.58
CA THR A 350 13.83 -10.82 -33.51
C THR A 350 13.21 -12.20 -33.66
N ALA A 351 12.09 -12.40 -33.02
CA ALA A 351 11.32 -13.62 -33.03
C ALA A 351 10.12 -13.48 -33.98
N THR A 352 9.80 -14.57 -34.65
CA THR A 352 8.54 -14.73 -35.38
C THR A 352 8.11 -16.15 -35.11
N LEU A 353 7.41 -16.31 -33.98
CA LEU A 353 7.11 -17.60 -33.40
C LEU A 353 5.59 -17.77 -33.31
N THR A 354 5.11 -18.94 -33.69
CA THR A 354 3.72 -19.35 -33.47
C THR A 354 3.61 -20.34 -32.32
N GLY A 355 4.71 -21.02 -31.95
CA GLY A 355 4.82 -21.89 -30.76
C GLY A 355 5.44 -21.20 -29.54
N ALA A 356 5.84 -21.99 -28.54
CA ALA A 356 6.42 -21.52 -27.28
C ALA A 356 7.91 -21.18 -27.38
N LEU A 357 8.38 -20.26 -26.54
CA LEU A 357 9.79 -19.87 -26.39
C LEU A 357 10.30 -20.18 -24.98
N ASN A 358 11.33 -21.03 -24.90
CA ASN A 358 12.13 -21.22 -23.68
C ASN A 358 13.43 -20.43 -23.82
N LEU A 359 13.58 -19.36 -23.06
CA LEU A 359 14.72 -18.45 -23.12
C LEU A 359 15.59 -18.60 -21.86
N THR A 360 16.77 -19.17 -22.02
CA THR A 360 17.81 -19.17 -20.97
C THR A 360 18.71 -17.94 -21.12
N VAL A 361 18.75 -17.08 -20.12
CA VAL A 361 19.52 -15.84 -20.10
C VAL A 361 20.69 -15.95 -19.11
N GLY A 362 21.87 -15.52 -19.53
CA GLY A 362 23.03 -15.42 -18.63
C GLY A 362 22.86 -14.36 -17.54
N ALA A 363 23.64 -14.50 -16.45
CA ALA A 363 23.60 -13.56 -15.33
C ALA A 363 23.83 -12.10 -15.74
N SER A 364 23.01 -11.21 -15.20
CA SER A 364 23.05 -9.75 -15.38
C SER A 364 23.01 -9.30 -16.84
N LYS A 365 22.28 -10.03 -17.70
CA LYS A 365 22.09 -9.66 -19.12
C LYS A 365 20.77 -8.95 -19.34
N SER A 366 20.80 -8.08 -20.35
CA SER A 366 19.63 -7.38 -20.86
C SER A 366 19.29 -7.88 -22.26
N VAL A 367 18.08 -8.38 -22.46
CA VAL A 367 17.60 -8.92 -23.74
C VAL A 367 16.43 -8.08 -24.23
N THR A 368 16.40 -7.73 -25.51
CA THR A 368 15.20 -7.17 -26.15
C THR A 368 14.54 -8.26 -26.97
N LEU A 369 13.22 -8.38 -26.88
CA LEU A 369 12.42 -9.41 -27.53
C LEU A 369 11.15 -8.75 -28.11
N ASP A 370 10.92 -8.93 -29.41
CA ASP A 370 9.78 -8.34 -30.12
C ASP A 370 8.54 -9.24 -30.17
N ASP A 371 8.71 -10.54 -30.00
CA ASP A 371 7.66 -11.56 -30.00
C ASP A 371 8.03 -12.70 -29.04
N ILE A 372 7.05 -13.22 -28.30
CA ILE A 372 7.25 -14.32 -27.36
C ILE A 372 6.62 -15.64 -27.83
N GLY A 373 5.87 -15.62 -28.94
CA GLY A 373 5.07 -16.75 -29.37
C GLY A 373 3.84 -16.96 -28.48
N THR A 374 3.45 -18.22 -28.23
CA THR A 374 2.27 -18.52 -27.39
C THR A 374 2.50 -18.35 -25.90
N GLU A 375 3.73 -18.60 -25.45
CA GLU A 375 4.15 -18.49 -24.05
C GLU A 375 5.67 -18.32 -23.99
N LEU A 376 6.14 -17.62 -22.96
CA LEU A 376 7.56 -17.46 -22.64
C LEU A 376 7.89 -18.15 -21.32
N THR A 377 8.88 -19.04 -21.33
CA THR A 377 9.54 -19.51 -20.11
C THR A 377 10.93 -18.89 -20.02
N VAL A 378 11.21 -18.16 -18.93
CA VAL A 378 12.53 -17.56 -18.70
C VAL A 378 13.32 -18.37 -17.70
N GLU A 379 14.54 -18.77 -18.07
CA GLU A 379 15.45 -19.57 -17.26
C GLU A 379 16.84 -18.90 -17.16
N GLY A 380 17.66 -19.35 -16.22
CA GLY A 380 19.03 -18.84 -16.06
C GLY A 380 19.47 -18.74 -14.60
N ALA A 381 20.69 -18.26 -14.40
CA ALA A 381 21.26 -18.00 -13.08
C ALA A 381 21.62 -16.52 -12.95
N GLY A 382 21.29 -15.92 -11.81
CA GLY A 382 21.45 -14.49 -11.54
C GLY A 382 20.34 -13.65 -12.16
N ASP A 383 20.37 -12.34 -11.90
CA ASP A 383 19.33 -11.41 -12.33
C ASP A 383 19.32 -11.22 -13.85
N ALA A 384 18.16 -11.00 -14.45
CA ALA A 384 18.02 -10.72 -15.88
C ALA A 384 17.01 -9.60 -16.14
N THR A 385 17.20 -8.87 -17.24
CA THR A 385 16.25 -7.84 -17.70
C THR A 385 15.79 -8.14 -19.12
N LEU A 386 14.48 -8.27 -19.33
CA LEU A 386 13.89 -8.45 -20.65
C LEU A 386 13.13 -7.19 -21.03
N THR A 387 13.33 -6.66 -22.23
CA THR A 387 12.51 -5.59 -22.80
C THR A 387 11.59 -6.21 -23.85
N ILE A 388 10.30 -6.29 -23.55
CA ILE A 388 9.29 -6.93 -24.39
C ILE A 388 8.25 -5.89 -24.81
N THR A 389 8.05 -5.71 -26.11
CA THR A 389 7.17 -4.66 -26.65
C THR A 389 5.71 -5.07 -26.82
N THR A 390 5.44 -6.37 -26.76
CA THR A 390 4.18 -7.05 -27.10
C THR A 390 3.68 -7.81 -25.87
N LEU A 391 3.51 -7.10 -24.75
CA LEU A 391 2.95 -7.68 -23.53
C LEU A 391 1.52 -7.14 -23.32
N ASP A 392 0.54 -7.69 -24.03
CA ASP A 392 -0.89 -7.58 -23.78
C ASP A 392 -1.62 -8.95 -23.88
N ALA A 393 -2.02 -9.51 -22.73
CA ALA A 393 -2.68 -10.82 -22.59
C ALA A 393 -1.84 -12.04 -23.00
N GLU A 394 -0.54 -12.02 -22.70
CA GLU A 394 0.37 -13.15 -22.90
C GLU A 394 0.87 -13.79 -21.60
N ILE A 395 1.32 -15.03 -21.76
CA ILE A 395 1.80 -15.89 -20.67
C ILE A 395 3.32 -15.79 -20.55
N VAL A 396 3.80 -15.38 -19.36
CA VAL A 396 5.22 -15.42 -19.02
C VAL A 396 5.43 -16.18 -17.71
N THR A 397 6.24 -17.25 -17.77
CA THR A 397 6.64 -18.05 -16.60
C THR A 397 8.08 -17.72 -16.21
N ASN A 398 8.29 -17.41 -14.93
CA ASN A 398 9.60 -17.10 -14.37
C ASN A 398 10.21 -18.33 -13.67
N ASN A 399 11.16 -19.00 -14.32
CA ASN A 399 12.00 -20.07 -13.75
C ASN A 399 13.44 -19.61 -13.49
N LEU A 400 13.69 -18.29 -13.49
CA LEU A 400 15.02 -17.74 -13.29
C LEU A 400 15.47 -17.94 -11.84
N VAL A 401 16.73 -18.38 -11.65
CA VAL A 401 17.37 -18.42 -10.33
C VAL A 401 18.05 -17.08 -10.08
N GLY A 402 17.25 -16.05 -9.79
CA GLY A 402 17.63 -14.64 -9.64
C GLY A 402 16.40 -13.74 -9.85
N ALA A 403 16.57 -12.43 -9.80
CA ALA A 403 15.46 -11.50 -10.04
C ALA A 403 15.22 -11.27 -11.54
N LEU A 404 13.99 -11.48 -12.00
CA LEU A 404 13.54 -11.17 -13.34
C LEU A 404 12.88 -9.78 -13.38
N THR A 405 13.45 -8.87 -14.16
CA THR A 405 12.80 -7.60 -14.52
C THR A 405 12.29 -7.65 -15.95
N ILE A 406 11.00 -7.38 -16.15
CA ILE A 406 10.40 -7.23 -17.47
C ILE A 406 10.09 -5.75 -17.70
N LYS A 407 10.64 -5.17 -18.77
CA LYS A 407 10.48 -3.78 -19.15
C LYS A 407 9.57 -3.65 -20.36
N ASN A 408 8.59 -2.75 -20.26
CA ASN A 408 7.69 -2.40 -21.36
C ASN A 408 7.55 -0.87 -21.46
N ALA A 409 7.39 -0.36 -22.67
CA ALA A 409 7.31 1.07 -22.97
C ALA A 409 5.98 1.52 -23.58
N ALA A 410 4.98 0.63 -23.64
CA ALA A 410 3.64 0.97 -24.07
C ALA A 410 3.04 2.08 -23.19
N THR A 411 2.07 2.80 -23.75
CA THR A 411 1.35 3.89 -23.07
C THR A 411 -0.14 3.56 -22.89
N THR A 412 -0.68 2.63 -23.67
CA THR A 412 -2.04 2.09 -23.54
C THR A 412 -2.10 1.00 -22.49
N ALA A 413 -3.26 0.78 -21.87
CA ALA A 413 -3.57 -0.34 -20.98
C ALA A 413 -2.95 -1.66 -21.48
N LEU A 414 -2.43 -2.45 -20.55
CA LEU A 414 -1.91 -3.79 -20.79
C LEU A 414 -2.61 -4.79 -19.89
N ASP A 415 -2.89 -5.97 -20.41
CA ASP A 415 -3.24 -7.14 -19.61
C ASP A 415 -1.98 -7.96 -19.29
N LEU A 416 -1.64 -8.05 -18.01
CA LEU A 416 -0.40 -8.65 -17.47
C LEU A 416 -0.72 -9.66 -16.36
N ASP A 417 -1.96 -10.15 -16.29
CA ASP A 417 -2.40 -11.08 -15.25
C ASP A 417 -1.69 -12.44 -15.29
N GLU A 418 -1.22 -12.88 -16.46
CA GLU A 418 -0.44 -14.11 -16.65
C GLU A 418 1.08 -13.86 -16.76
N VAL A 419 1.56 -12.66 -16.43
CA VAL A 419 2.98 -12.28 -16.50
C VAL A 419 3.67 -12.43 -15.14
N GLN A 420 4.56 -13.40 -15.01
CA GLN A 420 5.38 -13.60 -13.81
C GLN A 420 6.73 -12.88 -13.92
N ALA A 421 6.99 -11.94 -13.01
CA ALA A 421 8.28 -11.28 -12.85
C ALA A 421 8.45 -10.73 -11.43
N ASP A 422 9.69 -10.63 -10.95
CA ASP A 422 10.01 -9.94 -9.69
C ASP A 422 9.77 -8.43 -9.79
N THR A 423 9.88 -7.86 -11.00
CA THR A 423 9.54 -6.46 -11.28
C THR A 423 9.05 -6.29 -12.71
N ILE A 424 7.87 -5.70 -12.86
CA ILE A 424 7.32 -5.23 -14.14
C ILE A 424 7.57 -3.73 -14.24
N TRP A 425 8.52 -3.33 -15.08
CA TRP A 425 8.96 -1.95 -15.25
C TRP A 425 8.30 -1.28 -16.46
N LEU A 426 7.29 -0.46 -16.19
CA LEU A 426 6.55 0.34 -17.14
C LEU A 426 7.21 1.72 -17.31
N THR A 427 7.84 1.91 -18.47
CA THR A 427 8.63 3.12 -18.79
C THR A 427 7.90 4.14 -19.65
N GLY A 428 6.77 3.76 -20.26
CA GLY A 428 5.88 4.69 -20.95
C GLY A 428 4.97 5.45 -19.98
N ALA A 429 4.50 6.63 -20.38
CA ALA A 429 3.46 7.36 -19.65
C ALA A 429 2.11 6.66 -19.86
N ARG A 430 1.52 6.15 -18.78
CA ARG A 430 0.30 5.33 -18.85
C ARG A 430 -0.94 6.19 -19.09
N ALA A 431 -1.88 5.65 -19.86
CA ALA A 431 -3.13 6.30 -20.25
C ALA A 431 -4.37 5.38 -20.09
N GLY A 432 -4.21 4.21 -19.48
CA GLY A 432 -5.30 3.26 -19.20
C GLY A 432 -4.89 2.24 -18.14
N ALA A 433 -5.86 1.46 -17.67
CA ALA A 433 -5.68 0.51 -16.57
C ALA A 433 -4.82 -0.70 -16.91
N ASP A 434 -3.80 -0.95 -16.10
CA ASP A 434 -2.98 -2.14 -16.15
C ASP A 434 -3.67 -3.25 -15.36
N THR A 435 -4.00 -4.36 -16.02
CA THR A 435 -4.55 -5.54 -15.35
C THR A 435 -3.41 -6.46 -14.94
N VAL A 436 -3.38 -6.91 -13.69
CA VAL A 436 -2.27 -7.69 -13.13
C VAL A 436 -2.79 -8.80 -12.22
N ALA A 437 -1.94 -9.78 -11.92
CA ALA A 437 -2.21 -10.74 -10.85
C ALA A 437 -2.06 -10.10 -9.46
N SER A 438 -2.76 -10.67 -8.49
CA SER A 438 -2.52 -10.38 -7.07
C SER A 438 -1.06 -10.67 -6.69
N GLY A 439 -0.43 -9.71 -6.01
CA GLY A 439 0.99 -9.74 -5.63
C GLY A 439 1.95 -9.16 -6.68
N ALA A 440 1.46 -8.65 -7.82
CA ALA A 440 2.33 -8.07 -8.85
C ALA A 440 3.14 -6.86 -8.34
N ASN A 441 4.40 -6.77 -8.78
CA ASN A 441 5.33 -5.69 -8.43
C ASN A 441 5.61 -4.78 -9.63
N LEU A 442 4.98 -3.62 -9.64
CA LEU A 442 4.99 -2.66 -10.74
C LEU A 442 5.95 -1.51 -10.44
N LYS A 443 6.73 -1.10 -11.43
CA LYS A 443 7.58 0.09 -11.37
C LYS A 443 7.21 1.04 -12.49
N TYR A 444 6.79 2.25 -12.13
CA TYR A 444 6.39 3.29 -13.08
C TYR A 444 7.46 4.39 -13.16
N SER A 445 8.05 4.56 -14.34
CA SER A 445 9.05 5.61 -14.59
C SER A 445 8.67 6.62 -15.66
N GLY A 446 7.72 6.29 -16.54
CA GLY A 446 7.21 7.22 -17.54
C GLY A 446 6.07 8.11 -17.03
N SER A 447 5.55 7.87 -15.83
CA SER A 447 4.29 8.46 -15.38
C SER A 447 4.42 9.95 -15.04
N ALA A 448 3.88 10.81 -15.90
CA ALA A 448 3.35 12.13 -15.52
C ALA A 448 1.81 12.16 -15.68
N GLY A 449 1.18 10.97 -15.67
CA GLY A 449 -0.20 10.72 -16.06
C GLY A 449 -0.97 9.88 -15.02
N ALA A 450 -2.09 9.28 -15.45
CA ALA A 450 -2.95 8.47 -14.59
C ALA A 450 -2.39 7.06 -14.48
N ILE A 451 -2.20 6.59 -13.25
CA ILE A 451 -1.83 5.21 -12.94
C ILE A 451 -3.09 4.52 -12.45
N ASP A 452 -3.57 3.57 -13.25
CA ASP A 452 -4.77 2.80 -12.94
C ASP A 452 -4.37 1.33 -12.84
N ILE A 453 -4.56 0.73 -11.67
CA ILE A 453 -4.17 -0.67 -11.40
C ILE A 453 -5.43 -1.48 -11.16
N THR A 454 -5.59 -2.56 -11.92
CA THR A 454 -6.65 -3.54 -11.76
C THR A 454 -6.04 -4.88 -11.41
N VAL A 455 -6.45 -5.51 -10.30
CA VAL A 455 -6.11 -6.92 -10.06
C VAL A 455 -7.22 -7.80 -10.66
N ALA A 456 -6.81 -8.79 -11.46
CA ALA A 456 -7.72 -9.73 -12.09
C ALA A 456 -8.36 -10.66 -11.04
N GLY A 457 -9.68 -10.85 -11.13
CA GLY A 457 -10.43 -11.76 -10.28
C GLY A 457 -11.47 -11.09 -9.39
N SER A 458 -11.86 -11.78 -8.31
CA SER A 458 -12.83 -11.32 -7.32
C SER A 458 -12.40 -11.75 -5.91
N GLY A 459 -11.08 -11.76 -5.67
CA GLY A 459 -10.54 -12.01 -4.34
C GLY A 459 -11.00 -10.92 -3.36
N THR A 460 -10.77 -11.16 -2.07
CA THR A 460 -11.07 -10.20 -1.00
C THR A 460 -9.80 -9.87 -0.20
N SER A 461 -8.64 -10.11 -0.79
CA SER A 461 -7.31 -9.96 -0.19
C SER A 461 -6.26 -9.71 -1.28
N ASP A 462 -6.70 -9.14 -2.39
CA ASP A 462 -5.88 -8.88 -3.56
C ASP A 462 -4.94 -7.70 -3.28
N SER A 463 -3.68 -7.86 -3.69
CA SER A 463 -2.64 -6.86 -3.43
C SER A 463 -1.86 -6.51 -4.68
N ALA A 464 -1.29 -5.31 -4.72
CA ALA A 464 -0.35 -4.90 -5.75
C ALA A 464 0.71 -3.98 -5.14
N THR A 465 1.93 -3.99 -5.70
CA THR A 465 2.98 -3.04 -5.34
C THR A 465 3.23 -2.09 -6.50
N ALA A 466 3.30 -0.78 -6.22
CA ALA A 466 3.59 0.25 -7.20
C ALA A 466 4.75 1.12 -6.74
N THR A 467 5.88 1.07 -7.45
CA THR A 467 7.03 1.95 -7.24
C THR A 467 6.97 3.12 -8.20
N LEU A 468 6.83 4.34 -7.69
CA LEU A 468 6.73 5.55 -8.49
C LEU A 468 8.06 6.30 -8.50
N THR A 469 8.70 6.43 -9.67
CA THR A 469 9.97 7.16 -9.79
C THR A 469 9.84 8.54 -10.42
N ALA A 470 8.63 8.92 -10.85
CA ALA A 470 8.35 10.23 -11.40
C ALA A 470 7.85 11.18 -10.30
N ALA A 471 8.32 12.43 -10.33
CA ALA A 471 8.03 13.41 -9.29
C ALA A 471 6.56 13.87 -9.23
N ALA A 472 5.78 13.68 -10.30
CA ALA A 472 4.38 14.08 -10.36
C ALA A 472 3.55 13.05 -11.10
N ASN A 473 2.41 12.66 -10.53
CA ASN A 473 1.44 11.72 -11.10
C ASN A 473 0.04 12.34 -11.00
N THR A 474 -0.79 12.22 -12.05
CA THR A 474 -2.12 12.86 -12.04
C THR A 474 -3.09 12.11 -11.15
N SER A 475 -3.02 10.78 -11.15
CA SER A 475 -3.83 9.95 -10.27
C SER A 475 -3.20 8.59 -10.03
N VAL A 476 -3.56 7.99 -8.91
CA VAL A 476 -3.42 6.56 -8.64
C VAL A 476 -4.82 6.03 -8.34
N THR A 477 -5.33 5.12 -9.15
CA THR A 477 -6.65 4.52 -8.96
C THR A 477 -6.57 2.99 -8.90
N LEU A 478 -7.48 2.41 -8.13
CA LEU A 478 -7.47 1.00 -7.77
C LEU A 478 -8.81 0.35 -8.12
N THR A 479 -8.78 -0.81 -8.78
CA THR A 479 -9.95 -1.66 -9.05
C THR A 479 -9.64 -3.10 -8.67
N GLY A 480 -10.42 -3.69 -7.76
CA GLY A 480 -10.18 -5.05 -7.28
C GLY A 480 -8.86 -5.21 -6.49
N VAL A 481 -8.30 -4.12 -5.95
CA VAL A 481 -7.09 -4.13 -5.12
C VAL A 481 -7.50 -3.77 -3.69
N GLU A 482 -7.42 -4.71 -2.76
CA GLU A 482 -7.69 -4.45 -1.33
C GLU A 482 -6.49 -3.84 -0.61
N THR A 483 -5.26 -4.10 -1.07
CA THR A 483 -4.05 -3.49 -0.51
C THR A 483 -3.06 -3.04 -1.58
N LEU A 484 -2.79 -1.74 -1.68
CA LEU A 484 -1.72 -1.18 -2.50
C LEU A 484 -0.48 -0.89 -1.63
N ASN A 485 0.64 -1.52 -1.94
CA ASN A 485 1.95 -1.10 -1.42
C ASN A 485 2.55 -0.05 -2.36
N LEU A 486 2.41 1.23 -2.00
CA LEU A 486 2.87 2.36 -2.79
C LEU A 486 4.24 2.82 -2.31
N GLN A 487 5.26 2.65 -3.16
CA GLN A 487 6.63 3.04 -2.86
C GLN A 487 6.95 4.39 -3.52
N ALA A 488 7.13 5.43 -2.70
CA ALA A 488 7.61 6.74 -3.14
C ALA A 488 9.12 6.66 -3.41
N ALA A 489 9.52 6.72 -4.69
CA ALA A 489 10.90 6.54 -5.14
C ALA A 489 11.30 7.55 -6.23
N ALA A 490 10.65 8.71 -6.26
CA ALA A 490 11.05 9.84 -7.10
C ALA A 490 12.46 10.34 -6.72
N THR A 491 13.14 11.03 -7.64
CA THR A 491 14.43 11.64 -7.33
C THR A 491 14.27 12.68 -6.22
N ALA A 492 14.95 12.48 -5.10
CA ALA A 492 14.92 13.41 -3.97
C ALA A 492 15.40 14.82 -4.36
N VAL A 493 14.66 15.82 -3.91
CA VAL A 493 14.92 17.26 -4.04
C VAL A 493 14.74 17.93 -2.67
N SER A 494 14.83 19.26 -2.62
CA SER A 494 14.50 19.99 -1.39
C SER A 494 12.99 20.23 -1.34
N GLY A 495 12.32 19.76 -0.30
CA GLY A 495 10.87 19.84 -0.16
C GLY A 495 10.18 18.66 -0.85
N THR A 496 9.04 18.89 -1.50
CA THR A 496 8.24 17.82 -2.11
C THR A 496 9.00 17.06 -3.21
N ASP A 497 9.11 15.74 -3.05
CA ASP A 497 9.74 14.84 -4.02
C ASP A 497 8.72 14.17 -4.93
N LEU A 498 7.57 13.77 -4.37
CA LEU A 498 6.49 13.06 -5.06
C LEU A 498 5.16 13.77 -4.84
N THR A 499 4.50 14.14 -5.93
CA THR A 499 3.12 14.63 -5.92
C THR A 499 2.19 13.63 -6.62
N ILE A 500 1.08 13.31 -5.98
CA ILE A 500 -0.05 12.58 -6.58
C ILE A 500 -1.27 13.49 -6.49
N SER A 501 -1.78 13.97 -7.64
CA SER A 501 -2.88 14.93 -7.62
C SER A 501 -4.18 14.31 -7.09
N THR A 502 -4.42 13.02 -7.34
CA THR A 502 -5.57 12.30 -6.77
C THR A 502 -5.20 10.85 -6.45
N LEU A 503 -5.24 10.48 -5.19
CA LEU A 503 -5.19 9.08 -4.76
C LEU A 503 -6.63 8.59 -4.53
N ALA A 504 -7.09 7.63 -5.33
CA ALA A 504 -8.41 7.02 -5.17
C ALA A 504 -8.25 5.66 -4.49
N THR A 505 -8.53 5.61 -3.19
CA THR A 505 -8.41 4.39 -2.38
C THR A 505 -9.49 3.36 -2.75
N GLY A 506 -10.64 3.81 -3.25
CA GLY A 506 -11.76 2.92 -3.61
C GLY A 506 -12.39 2.20 -2.40
N GLY A 507 -12.07 2.63 -1.18
CA GLY A 507 -12.45 1.93 0.05
C GLY A 507 -11.40 0.95 0.58
N ASN A 508 -10.23 0.87 -0.06
CA ASN A 508 -9.16 -0.09 0.22
C ASN A 508 -7.96 0.54 0.93
N ASP A 509 -7.03 -0.30 1.36
CA ASP A 509 -5.85 0.13 2.12
C ASP A 509 -4.69 0.51 1.18
N VAL A 510 -4.07 1.65 1.43
CA VAL A 510 -2.86 2.10 0.73
C VAL A 510 -1.73 2.23 1.75
N VAL A 511 -0.75 1.34 1.68
CA VAL A 511 0.48 1.41 2.47
C VAL A 511 1.50 2.23 1.69
N LEU A 512 1.78 3.44 2.15
CA LEU A 512 2.71 4.39 1.54
C LEU A 512 4.07 4.35 2.25
N GLY A 513 5.11 3.94 1.54
CA GLY A 513 6.48 3.86 2.06
C GLY A 513 7.50 4.64 1.23
N GLY A 514 8.73 4.75 1.75
CA GLY A 514 9.88 5.36 1.05
C GLY A 514 10.56 6.50 1.76
N ASP A 515 11.63 7.00 1.15
CA ASP A 515 12.48 8.04 1.75
C ASP A 515 12.04 9.48 1.43
N ASN A 516 10.99 9.61 0.62
CA ASN A 516 10.63 10.85 -0.04
C ASN A 516 9.54 11.63 0.68
N ASP A 517 9.56 12.96 0.54
CA ASP A 517 8.45 13.84 0.91
C ASP A 517 7.31 13.71 -0.11
N VAL A 518 6.10 13.40 0.38
CA VAL A 518 4.92 13.09 -0.44
C VAL A 518 3.81 14.12 -0.26
N VAL A 519 3.26 14.61 -1.37
CA VAL A 519 2.05 15.43 -1.41
C VAL A 519 0.93 14.70 -2.15
N LEU A 520 -0.18 14.45 -1.46
CA LEU A 520 -1.45 14.01 -2.02
C LEU A 520 -2.38 15.21 -2.12
N THR A 521 -2.62 15.74 -3.33
CA THR A 521 -3.47 16.94 -3.45
C THR A 521 -4.93 16.65 -3.11
N ALA A 522 -5.41 15.45 -3.45
CA ALA A 522 -6.72 14.95 -3.06
C ALA A 522 -6.66 13.45 -2.77
N VAL A 523 -7.43 13.01 -1.78
CA VAL A 523 -7.69 11.59 -1.54
C VAL A 523 -9.20 11.35 -1.59
N THR A 524 -9.62 10.36 -2.38
CA THR A 524 -11.01 9.97 -2.58
C THR A 524 -11.21 8.50 -2.24
N GLY A 525 -12.45 8.13 -1.88
CA GLY A 525 -12.77 6.81 -1.32
C GLY A 525 -12.61 6.79 0.20
N ASN A 526 -13.23 5.80 0.82
CA ASN A 526 -13.33 5.65 2.29
C ASN A 526 -12.35 4.63 2.88
N GLY A 527 -11.24 4.38 2.19
CA GLY A 527 -10.17 3.47 2.63
C GLY A 527 -9.18 4.13 3.60
N GLU A 528 -8.11 3.40 3.90
CA GLU A 528 -7.01 3.85 4.76
C GLU A 528 -5.78 4.25 3.92
N VAL A 529 -5.08 5.30 4.34
CA VAL A 529 -3.72 5.63 3.88
C VAL A 529 -2.78 5.47 5.06
N ASP A 530 -1.99 4.41 5.04
CA ASP A 530 -0.99 4.10 6.05
C ASP A 530 0.40 4.50 5.56
N ALA A 531 0.91 5.63 6.03
CA ALA A 531 2.24 6.15 5.75
C ALA A 531 3.23 5.93 6.90
N THR A 532 2.97 5.01 7.83
CA THR A 532 3.84 4.77 8.99
C THR A 532 5.25 4.32 8.61
N THR A 533 5.43 3.76 7.40
CA THR A 533 6.73 3.34 6.84
C THR A 533 7.39 4.39 5.93
N LEU A 534 6.79 5.57 5.79
CA LEU A 534 7.38 6.70 5.07
C LEU A 534 8.42 7.40 5.96
N ASN A 535 9.63 7.60 5.45
CA ASN A 535 10.71 8.32 6.13
C ASN A 535 10.74 9.82 5.77
N GLY A 536 9.94 10.25 4.79
CA GLY A 536 9.64 11.64 4.47
C GLY A 536 8.32 12.13 5.06
N THR A 537 7.99 13.40 4.83
CA THR A 537 6.73 14.03 5.26
C THR A 537 5.56 13.60 4.40
N LEU A 538 4.35 13.62 4.96
CA LEU A 538 3.11 13.40 4.21
C LEU A 538 2.22 14.64 4.30
N THR A 539 1.88 15.23 3.16
CA THR A 539 0.87 16.28 3.08
C THR A 539 -0.34 15.79 2.28
N VAL A 540 -1.53 15.88 2.85
CA VAL A 540 -2.81 15.65 2.20
C VAL A 540 -3.58 16.97 2.12
N SER A 541 -3.67 17.59 0.95
CA SER A 541 -4.13 18.98 0.83
C SER A 541 -5.65 19.18 0.66
N GLY A 542 -6.41 18.13 0.37
CA GLY A 542 -7.83 18.31 0.02
C GLY A 542 -8.60 17.01 -0.14
N THR A 543 -8.88 16.33 0.97
CA THR A 543 -9.85 15.22 0.96
C THR A 543 -11.27 15.73 1.19
N THR A 544 -12.24 15.16 0.47
CA THR A 544 -13.68 15.40 0.66
C THR A 544 -14.42 14.15 1.10
N ALA A 545 -13.73 13.01 1.20
CA ALA A 545 -14.28 11.74 1.62
C ALA A 545 -14.03 11.52 3.12
N SER A 546 -14.72 10.53 3.70
CA SER A 546 -14.29 9.99 4.99
C SER A 546 -13.00 9.22 4.78
N ILE A 547 -12.03 9.31 5.68
CA ILE A 547 -10.72 8.66 5.50
C ILE A 547 -10.03 8.42 6.84
N THR A 548 -9.24 7.35 6.89
CA THR A 548 -8.22 7.14 7.91
C THR A 548 -6.85 7.41 7.30
N VAL A 549 -6.05 8.27 7.94
CA VAL A 549 -4.67 8.55 7.54
C VAL A 549 -3.77 8.31 8.74
N SER A 550 -2.88 7.32 8.62
CA SER A 550 -1.80 7.09 9.57
C SER A 550 -0.54 7.73 8.98
N GLY A 551 0.00 8.74 9.65
CA GLY A 551 1.13 9.54 9.20
C GLY A 551 2.48 8.86 9.38
N PRO A 552 3.56 9.50 8.89
CA PRO A 552 4.93 9.02 9.09
C PRO A 552 5.29 8.95 10.58
N ALA A 553 5.97 7.89 11.00
CA ALA A 553 6.26 7.67 12.43
C ALA A 553 7.14 8.76 13.07
N ALA A 554 8.01 9.41 12.28
CA ALA A 554 9.00 10.38 12.77
C ALA A 554 9.04 11.70 11.96
N LYS A 555 8.06 11.91 11.06
CA LYS A 555 7.97 13.09 10.19
C LYS A 555 6.55 13.64 10.20
N ALA A 556 6.43 14.92 9.86
CA ALA A 556 5.16 15.62 9.93
C ALA A 556 4.11 15.03 8.95
N LEU A 557 2.90 14.87 9.47
CA LEU A 557 1.64 14.72 8.76
C LEU A 557 0.93 16.08 8.70
N ALA A 558 0.57 16.52 7.49
CA ALA A 558 -0.30 17.68 7.29
C ALA A 558 -1.57 17.23 6.55
N LEU A 559 -2.68 17.02 7.25
CA LEU A 559 -3.96 16.58 6.69
C LEU A 559 -4.96 17.73 6.61
N THR A 560 -5.48 18.01 5.42
CA THR A 560 -6.56 18.97 5.18
C THR A 560 -7.80 18.28 4.60
N SER A 561 -8.92 18.39 5.32
CA SER A 561 -10.24 17.97 4.88
C SER A 561 -11.10 19.18 4.51
N THR A 562 -11.71 19.12 3.33
CA THR A 562 -12.66 20.12 2.82
C THR A 562 -14.08 19.56 2.71
N GLY A 563 -14.30 18.31 3.13
CA GLY A 563 -15.62 17.68 3.19
C GLY A 563 -16.49 18.25 4.32
N THR A 564 -17.81 18.33 4.10
CA THR A 564 -18.77 18.88 5.08
C THR A 564 -19.38 17.83 6.00
N ALA A 565 -19.65 16.63 5.47
CA ALA A 565 -20.23 15.50 6.20
C ALA A 565 -19.29 14.28 6.08
N THR A 566 -18.16 14.33 6.79
CA THR A 566 -17.09 13.34 6.66
C THR A 566 -16.55 12.88 8.01
N ASN A 567 -16.11 11.62 8.06
CA ASN A 567 -15.37 11.08 9.19
C ASN A 567 -13.87 11.11 8.86
N ILE A 568 -13.09 11.81 9.65
CA ILE A 568 -11.64 11.93 9.52
C ILE A 568 -11.00 11.25 10.72
N VAL A 569 -10.11 10.31 10.47
CA VAL A 569 -9.21 9.75 11.49
C VAL A 569 -7.78 10.07 11.06
N ALA A 570 -7.05 10.81 11.89
CA ALA A 570 -5.66 11.16 11.69
C ALA A 570 -4.83 10.58 12.83
N ASN A 571 -3.90 9.69 12.52
CA ASN A 571 -2.94 9.15 13.48
C ASN A 571 -1.57 9.76 13.16
N GLY A 572 -1.13 10.70 13.97
CA GLY A 572 0.16 11.37 13.86
C GLY A 572 1.32 10.56 14.42
N GLY A 573 2.54 10.89 14.00
CA GLY A 573 3.78 10.33 14.53
C GLY A 573 4.47 11.34 15.45
N SER A 574 5.72 11.07 15.87
CA SER A 574 6.43 11.86 16.89
C SER A 574 6.82 13.29 16.50
N ALA A 575 6.36 13.80 15.36
CA ALA A 575 6.71 15.11 14.81
C ALA A 575 5.56 16.10 15.04
N ALA A 576 5.76 17.38 14.70
CA ALA A 576 4.67 18.34 14.72
C ALA A 576 3.68 18.04 13.58
N ASP A 577 2.49 17.58 13.93
CA ASP A 577 1.45 17.20 13.00
C ASP A 577 0.32 18.23 12.94
N THR A 578 -0.35 18.34 11.79
CA THR A 578 -1.42 19.31 11.56
C THR A 578 -2.63 18.64 10.92
N VAL A 579 -3.79 18.80 11.54
CA VAL A 579 -5.09 18.36 11.03
C VAL A 579 -6.00 19.57 10.87
N THR A 580 -6.32 19.92 9.62
CA THR A 580 -7.24 21.00 9.26
C THR A 580 -8.54 20.43 8.70
N ALA A 581 -9.55 20.31 9.55
CA ALA A 581 -10.90 19.85 9.23
C ALA A 581 -11.91 21.02 9.15
N SER A 582 -11.48 22.19 8.69
CA SER A 582 -12.30 23.41 8.65
C SER A 582 -13.50 23.36 7.69
N GLY A 583 -13.64 22.32 6.87
CA GLY A 583 -14.85 22.07 6.08
C GLY A 583 -15.94 21.29 6.83
N VAL A 584 -15.56 20.54 7.87
CA VAL A 584 -16.43 19.53 8.51
C VAL A 584 -17.46 20.22 9.40
N THR A 585 -18.72 20.16 9.01
CA THR A 585 -19.86 20.66 9.80
C THR A 585 -20.54 19.54 10.58
N THR A 586 -20.56 18.33 10.02
CA THR A 586 -21.15 17.11 10.60
C THR A 586 -20.21 15.92 10.38
N GLY A 587 -20.26 14.91 11.25
CA GLY A 587 -19.39 13.72 11.18
C GLY A 587 -18.47 13.58 12.38
N THR A 588 -17.38 12.85 12.23
CA THR A 588 -16.40 12.61 13.30
C THR A 588 -15.02 13.09 12.89
N VAL A 589 -14.34 13.88 13.73
CA VAL A 589 -12.91 14.20 13.56
C VAL A 589 -12.16 13.59 14.72
N THR A 590 -11.35 12.57 14.47
CA THR A 590 -10.45 11.95 15.45
C THR A 590 -9.01 12.29 15.07
N ALA A 591 -8.29 12.99 15.94
CA ALA A 591 -6.88 13.31 15.77
C ALA A 591 -6.11 12.71 16.96
N ASN A 592 -5.35 11.65 16.70
CA ASN A 592 -4.47 11.00 17.66
C ASN A 592 -3.03 11.39 17.28
N LEU A 593 -2.52 12.50 17.81
CA LEU A 593 -1.25 13.10 17.39
C LEU A 593 -0.25 12.95 18.54
N ALA A 594 0.76 12.11 18.36
CA ALA A 594 1.67 11.73 19.45
C ALA A 594 2.96 12.54 19.38
N GLY A 595 3.35 13.23 20.44
CA GLY A 595 4.61 13.97 20.48
C GLY A 595 4.58 15.23 19.60
N GLY A 596 5.58 16.11 19.73
CA GLY A 596 5.68 17.30 18.87
C GLY A 596 4.63 18.37 19.15
N ALA A 597 4.76 19.55 18.53
CA ALA A 597 3.79 20.64 18.71
C ALA A 597 2.67 20.51 17.67
N ASN A 598 1.54 19.92 18.05
CA ASN A 598 0.51 19.54 17.09
C ASN A 598 -0.58 20.61 16.94
N THR A 599 -1.34 20.52 15.86
CA THR A 599 -2.45 21.43 15.61
C THR A 599 -3.68 20.71 15.06
N LEU A 600 -4.83 20.88 15.72
CA LEU A 600 -6.14 20.52 15.20
C LEU A 600 -6.98 21.79 14.96
N THR A 601 -7.53 21.95 13.77
CA THR A 601 -8.51 23.00 13.47
C THR A 601 -9.78 22.39 12.87
N ALA A 602 -10.93 22.56 13.53
CA ALA A 602 -12.25 22.17 13.02
C ALA A 602 -13.22 23.35 13.09
N ALA A 603 -12.91 24.41 12.34
CA ALA A 603 -13.58 25.71 12.47
C ALA A 603 -15.05 25.73 12.00
N ALA A 604 -15.47 24.72 11.23
CA ALA A 604 -16.84 24.63 10.72
C ALA A 604 -17.78 23.73 11.54
N LEU A 605 -17.30 23.13 12.64
CA LEU A 605 -18.08 22.18 13.42
C LEU A 605 -19.41 22.79 13.87
N THR A 606 -20.52 22.12 13.53
CA THR A 606 -21.85 22.44 14.08
C THR A 606 -22.42 21.27 14.86
N THR A 607 -22.37 20.05 14.32
CA THR A 607 -22.84 18.82 15.00
C THR A 607 -21.81 17.69 14.81
N GLY A 608 -21.94 16.58 15.53
CA GLY A 608 -21.06 15.42 15.38
C GLY A 608 -20.05 15.26 16.52
N THR A 609 -18.90 14.65 16.25
CA THR A 609 -17.92 14.31 17.28
C THR A 609 -16.52 14.81 16.94
N VAL A 610 -15.84 15.42 17.90
CA VAL A 610 -14.39 15.69 17.83
C VAL A 610 -13.72 14.95 18.97
N VAL A 611 -12.68 14.17 18.63
CA VAL A 611 -11.79 13.53 19.58
C VAL A 611 -10.37 14.00 19.25
N TYR A 612 -9.70 14.57 20.25
CA TYR A 612 -8.29 14.93 20.17
C TYR A 612 -7.54 14.21 21.27
N THR A 613 -6.47 13.50 20.90
CA THR A 613 -5.55 12.85 21.84
C THR A 613 -4.13 13.27 21.46
N GLY A 614 -3.55 14.15 22.27
CA GLY A 614 -2.16 14.57 22.24
C GLY A 614 -1.27 13.77 23.21
N ASP A 615 -0.01 14.15 23.29
CA ASP A 615 1.01 13.59 24.20
C ASP A 615 1.99 14.72 24.60
N ASP A 616 3.29 14.48 24.68
CA ASP A 616 4.30 15.53 24.91
C ASP A 616 4.36 16.57 23.77
N GLY A 617 4.36 17.87 24.09
CA GLY A 617 4.55 18.97 23.14
C GLY A 617 3.55 20.09 23.36
N ILE A 618 3.70 21.23 22.66
CA ILE A 618 2.71 22.32 22.76
C ILE A 618 1.64 22.11 21.70
N ASP A 619 0.45 21.70 22.12
CA ASP A 619 -0.65 21.40 21.23
C ASP A 619 -1.62 22.58 21.09
N THR A 620 -2.15 22.77 19.89
CA THR A 620 -3.13 23.82 19.59
C THR A 620 -4.39 23.23 18.98
N VAL A 621 -5.52 23.31 19.69
CA VAL A 621 -6.82 22.82 19.25
C VAL A 621 -7.79 23.97 19.09
N THR A 622 -8.28 24.21 17.87
CA THR A 622 -9.26 25.27 17.57
C THR A 622 -10.53 24.67 16.97
N LEU A 623 -11.67 24.86 17.64
CA LEU A 623 -12.96 24.28 17.23
C LEU A 623 -14.03 25.37 17.08
N GLY A 624 -14.88 25.24 16.05
CA GLY A 624 -16.00 26.16 15.82
C GLY A 624 -15.61 27.51 15.21
N GLY A 625 -16.53 28.48 15.27
CA GLY A 625 -16.34 29.85 14.76
C GLY A 625 -17.12 30.17 13.49
N SER A 626 -17.62 29.18 12.74
CA SER A 626 -18.48 29.41 11.58
C SER A 626 -19.99 29.46 11.91
N GLY A 627 -20.40 28.95 13.08
CA GLY A 627 -21.81 28.81 13.47
C GLY A 627 -21.99 28.37 14.93
N THR A 628 -23.21 27.90 15.24
CA THR A 628 -23.60 27.30 16.54
C THR A 628 -23.07 25.88 16.63
N ILE A 629 -22.45 25.54 17.76
CA ILE A 629 -22.12 24.15 18.10
C ILE A 629 -23.34 23.55 18.79
N GLU A 630 -24.09 22.73 18.08
CA GLU A 630 -25.36 22.13 18.48
C GLU A 630 -25.20 20.61 18.61
N THR A 631 -25.52 20.03 19.76
CA THR A 631 -25.49 18.57 20.00
C THR A 631 -24.15 17.88 19.72
N ALA A 632 -23.06 18.63 19.52
CA ALA A 632 -21.74 18.07 19.26
C ALA A 632 -21.15 17.44 20.52
N THR A 633 -20.35 16.40 20.35
CA THR A 633 -19.54 15.79 21.40
C THR A 633 -18.07 16.11 21.15
N ILE A 634 -17.43 16.84 22.06
CA ILE A 634 -16.05 17.29 21.98
C ILE A 634 -15.30 16.66 23.16
N ASN A 635 -14.30 15.81 22.88
CA ASN A 635 -13.46 15.16 23.87
C ASN A 635 -12.00 15.45 23.54
N LEU A 636 -11.35 16.28 24.34
CA LEU A 636 -9.98 16.73 24.12
C LEU A 636 -9.10 16.27 25.27
N THR A 637 -7.98 15.63 24.94
CA THR A 637 -6.88 15.32 25.85
C THR A 637 -5.61 15.83 25.21
N THR A 638 -5.01 16.92 25.70
CA THR A 638 -3.87 17.55 25.02
C THR A 638 -2.52 17.00 25.46
N GLY A 639 -2.35 16.64 26.73
CA GLY A 639 -1.22 15.83 27.16
C GLY A 639 -0.24 16.61 28.04
N ALA A 640 1.03 16.67 27.65
CA ALA A 640 2.04 17.38 28.43
C ALA A 640 2.59 18.55 27.60
N GLY A 641 2.43 19.78 28.05
CA GLY A 641 2.69 20.95 27.23
C GLY A 641 2.15 22.21 27.86
N ALA A 642 2.40 23.36 27.23
CA ALA A 642 1.64 24.57 27.54
C ALA A 642 0.56 24.70 26.47
N ASP A 643 -0.47 23.88 26.57
CA ASP A 643 -1.41 23.61 25.50
C ASP A 643 -2.43 24.72 25.34
N VAL A 644 -2.95 24.88 24.11
CA VAL A 644 -3.90 25.92 23.76
C VAL A 644 -5.15 25.29 23.17
N VAL A 645 -6.25 25.35 23.92
CA VAL A 645 -7.57 24.92 23.47
C VAL A 645 -8.45 26.14 23.27
N THR A 646 -8.92 26.37 22.05
CA THR A 646 -9.83 27.48 21.71
C THR A 646 -11.14 26.93 21.16
N LEU A 647 -12.22 27.12 21.90
CA LEU A 647 -13.59 26.86 21.47
C LEU A 647 -14.22 28.19 21.06
N VAL A 648 -14.56 28.34 19.78
CA VAL A 648 -15.12 29.57 19.24
C VAL A 648 -16.60 29.39 18.95
N ALA A 649 -17.44 30.18 19.60
CA ALA A 649 -18.79 30.46 19.16
C ALA A 649 -18.79 31.65 18.19
N ALA A 650 -19.54 31.57 17.09
CA ALA A 650 -19.72 32.73 16.20
C ALA A 650 -20.39 33.92 16.94
N ALA A 651 -20.32 35.13 16.40
CA ALA A 651 -20.70 36.41 17.05
C ALA A 651 -22.19 36.59 17.44
N ALA A 652 -22.99 35.54 17.38
CA ALA A 652 -24.37 35.45 17.88
C ALA A 652 -24.77 33.99 18.18
N ALA A 653 -23.80 33.10 18.35
CA ALA A 653 -24.00 31.66 18.35
C ALA A 653 -23.82 31.04 19.74
N THR A 654 -24.54 29.95 19.94
CA THR A 654 -24.72 29.25 21.22
C THR A 654 -23.89 27.96 21.20
N PHE A 655 -23.41 27.51 22.36
CA PHE A 655 -23.21 26.08 22.58
C PHE A 655 -24.56 25.51 23.02
N ALA A 656 -25.25 24.81 22.13
CA ALA A 656 -26.61 24.32 22.36
C ALA A 656 -26.62 22.80 22.56
N ALA A 657 -26.88 22.35 23.78
CA ALA A 657 -26.92 20.92 24.12
C ALA A 657 -25.65 20.13 23.71
N ALA A 658 -24.50 20.78 23.66
CA ALA A 658 -23.23 20.11 23.36
C ALA A 658 -22.69 19.37 24.59
N THR A 659 -21.80 18.42 24.38
CA THR A 659 -21.00 17.79 25.45
C THR A 659 -19.54 18.12 25.17
N ILE A 660 -18.90 18.82 26.09
CA ILE A 660 -17.53 19.33 25.95
C ILE A 660 -16.72 18.84 27.14
N THR A 661 -15.68 18.07 26.85
CA THR A 661 -14.70 17.58 27.83
C THR A 661 -13.31 18.00 27.37
N VAL A 662 -12.56 18.67 28.24
CA VAL A 662 -11.16 19.07 28.03
C VAL A 662 -10.35 18.58 29.21
N ALA A 663 -9.29 17.84 28.95
CA ALA A 663 -8.27 17.45 29.93
C ALA A 663 -6.91 17.88 29.38
N SER A 664 -6.31 18.95 29.90
CA SER A 664 -5.11 19.50 29.29
C SER A 664 -3.81 18.88 29.76
N GLY A 665 -3.76 18.38 31.01
CA GLY A 665 -2.77 17.42 31.46
C GLY A 665 -1.67 18.06 32.30
N THR A 666 -0.42 18.16 31.84
CA THR A 666 0.64 18.81 32.62
C THR A 666 1.24 19.99 31.88
N GLY A 667 1.51 21.09 32.58
CA GLY A 667 2.06 22.34 32.07
C GLY A 667 1.07 23.49 32.23
N ASP A 668 1.45 24.71 31.82
CA ASP A 668 0.58 25.88 32.02
C ASP A 668 -0.37 26.02 30.82
N ASP A 669 -1.58 25.49 30.94
CA ASP A 669 -2.51 25.38 29.83
C ASP A 669 -3.45 26.58 29.69
N SER A 670 -3.86 26.85 28.45
CA SER A 670 -4.76 27.94 28.09
C SER A 670 -6.01 27.41 27.38
N ILE A 671 -7.14 27.45 28.07
CA ILE A 671 -8.44 27.02 27.57
C ILE A 671 -9.31 28.26 27.37
N ALA A 672 -9.77 28.51 26.15
CA ALA A 672 -10.57 29.67 25.80
C ALA A 672 -11.96 29.28 25.28
N ILE A 673 -13.01 29.84 25.90
CA ILE A 673 -14.38 29.87 25.38
C ILE A 673 -14.61 31.27 24.80
N ASN A 674 -14.43 31.39 23.49
CA ASN A 674 -14.41 32.67 22.78
C ASN A 674 -15.68 32.87 21.93
N GLY A 675 -16.01 34.13 21.60
CA GLY A 675 -17.17 34.49 20.78
C GLY A 675 -17.76 35.85 21.13
N GLY A 676 -18.85 36.24 20.46
CA GLY A 676 -19.64 37.42 20.84
C GLY A 676 -20.84 36.98 21.69
N ALA A 677 -20.81 37.26 23.00
CA ALA A 677 -21.83 36.84 23.98
C ALA A 677 -22.18 35.34 23.92
N VAL A 678 -21.38 34.51 24.59
CA VAL A 678 -21.52 33.05 24.55
C VAL A 678 -22.65 32.57 25.47
N ASN A 679 -23.56 31.76 24.95
CA ASN A 679 -24.61 31.09 25.74
C ASN A 679 -24.41 29.56 25.66
N VAL A 680 -24.46 28.87 26.81
CA VAL A 680 -24.21 27.41 26.92
C VAL A 680 -25.48 26.60 27.22
N ALA A 681 -26.65 27.03 26.73
CA ALA A 681 -27.94 26.40 27.01
C ALA A 681 -27.94 24.86 26.81
N GLY A 682 -28.19 24.13 27.90
CA GLY A 682 -28.25 22.67 27.92
C GLY A 682 -26.90 21.96 27.67
N THR A 683 -25.81 22.71 27.54
CA THR A 683 -24.47 22.16 27.27
C THR A 683 -23.83 21.65 28.57
N SER A 684 -23.16 20.51 28.49
CA SER A 684 -22.30 19.99 29.55
C SER A 684 -20.85 20.36 29.24
N ILE A 685 -20.19 21.05 30.16
CA ILE A 685 -18.79 21.48 30.06
C ILE A 685 -18.03 20.89 31.24
N VAL A 686 -17.01 20.08 30.95
CA VAL A 686 -16.06 19.55 31.92
C VAL A 686 -14.67 19.96 31.48
N ILE A 687 -13.96 20.72 32.31
CA ILE A 687 -12.60 21.17 32.04
C ILE A 687 -11.74 20.76 33.23
N ASP A 688 -10.68 20.03 32.93
CA ASP A 688 -9.62 19.65 33.86
C ASP A 688 -8.30 20.22 33.32
N GLY A 689 -7.73 21.21 34.01
CA GLY A 689 -6.44 21.81 33.60
C GLY A 689 -5.29 20.83 33.84
N GLY A 690 -5.20 20.35 35.07
CA GLY A 690 -4.31 19.27 35.48
C GLY A 690 -3.16 19.79 36.34
N ASP A 691 -1.94 19.35 36.08
CA ASP A 691 -0.77 19.84 36.83
C ASP A 691 -0.21 21.09 36.17
N GLY A 692 -0.28 22.25 36.79
CA GLY A 692 0.26 23.46 36.19
C GLY A 692 -0.34 24.72 36.79
N THR A 693 -0.17 25.84 36.08
CA THR A 693 -1.01 27.04 36.29
C THR A 693 -1.93 27.20 35.09
N ASP A 694 -3.16 26.72 35.22
CA ASP A 694 -4.09 26.61 34.11
C ASP A 694 -5.05 27.79 34.06
N THR A 695 -5.31 28.28 32.85
CA THR A 695 -6.10 29.48 32.60
C THR A 695 -7.33 29.18 31.75
N LEU A 696 -8.52 29.42 32.31
CA LEU A 696 -9.78 29.50 31.58
C LEU A 696 -10.08 30.94 31.16
N THR A 697 -10.08 31.19 29.87
CA THR A 697 -10.42 32.48 29.26
C THR A 697 -11.85 32.47 28.71
N LEU A 698 -12.66 33.45 29.07
CA LEU A 698 -14.06 33.57 28.68
C LEU A 698 -14.31 34.86 27.90
N ALA A 699 -15.08 34.81 26.83
CA ALA A 699 -15.58 36.03 26.18
C ALA A 699 -16.52 36.83 27.10
N ASP A 700 -16.61 38.14 26.85
CA ASP A 700 -17.63 39.01 27.44
C ASP A 700 -19.04 38.41 27.33
N ALA A 701 -19.84 38.62 28.39
CA ALA A 701 -21.22 38.15 28.47
C ALA A 701 -21.41 36.62 28.35
N THR A 702 -20.36 35.82 28.58
CA THR A 702 -20.49 34.35 28.64
C THR A 702 -21.42 33.95 29.79
N ASP A 703 -22.53 33.28 29.49
CA ASP A 703 -23.52 32.86 30.48
C ASP A 703 -23.47 31.35 30.72
N LEU A 704 -22.65 30.94 31.70
CA LEU A 704 -22.47 29.54 32.11
C LEU A 704 -23.66 28.98 32.90
N ARG A 705 -24.57 29.82 33.38
CA ARG A 705 -25.72 29.40 34.19
C ARG A 705 -26.72 28.55 33.42
N LEU A 706 -26.69 28.61 32.09
CA LEU A 706 -27.64 27.90 31.23
C LEU A 706 -27.19 26.46 30.92
N GLY A 707 -25.99 26.05 31.36
CA GLY A 707 -25.42 24.73 31.18
C GLY A 707 -25.08 24.04 32.50
N SER A 708 -24.39 22.89 32.39
CA SER A 708 -23.75 22.19 33.51
C SER A 708 -22.24 22.38 33.37
N VAL A 709 -21.59 23.00 34.36
CA VAL A 709 -20.14 23.29 34.31
C VAL A 709 -19.44 22.55 35.44
N THR A 710 -18.30 21.93 35.15
CA THR A 710 -17.40 21.35 36.14
C THR A 710 -15.98 21.75 35.77
N LEU A 711 -15.31 22.44 36.71
CA LEU A 711 -13.93 22.88 36.59
C LEU A 711 -13.12 22.16 37.66
N SER A 712 -12.04 21.50 37.27
CA SER A 712 -11.02 20.95 38.17
C SER A 712 -9.65 21.42 37.74
N ASN A 713 -8.76 21.62 38.73
CA ASN A 713 -7.38 22.02 38.47
C ASN A 713 -7.28 23.22 37.52
N ILE A 714 -8.04 24.27 37.81
CA ILE A 714 -7.97 25.56 37.12
C ILE A 714 -7.59 26.58 38.17
N GLU A 715 -6.56 27.37 37.91
CA GLU A 715 -6.07 28.38 38.85
C GLU A 715 -6.53 29.79 38.46
N VAL A 716 -6.68 30.06 37.16
CA VAL A 716 -7.00 31.40 36.64
C VAL A 716 -8.26 31.37 35.79
N ILE A 717 -9.19 32.29 36.07
CA ILE A 717 -10.32 32.59 35.20
C ILE A 717 -10.21 34.04 34.73
N GLN A 718 -10.21 34.25 33.41
CA GLN A 718 -9.98 35.56 32.79
C GLN A 718 -11.08 35.92 31.79
N LEU A 719 -11.48 37.19 31.75
CA LEU A 719 -12.29 37.75 30.64
C LEU A 719 -11.42 38.13 29.44
N ASN A 720 -11.96 37.94 28.25
CA ASN A 720 -11.32 38.21 26.97
C ASN A 720 -11.97 39.41 26.27
N GLY A 721 -11.25 40.53 26.20
CA GLY A 721 -11.63 41.68 25.39
C GLY A 721 -11.13 43.02 25.92
N ALA A 722 -10.38 43.76 25.08
CA ALA A 722 -9.81 45.09 25.42
C ALA A 722 -10.77 46.14 26.03
N ALA A 723 -12.09 45.93 25.89
CA ALA A 723 -13.16 46.79 26.38
C ALA A 723 -13.89 46.26 27.62
N ASP A 724 -13.89 44.95 27.90
CA ASP A 724 -14.72 44.21 28.90
C ASP A 724 -15.90 45.02 29.41
N ASN A 725 -17.05 44.98 28.71
CA ASN A 725 -18.19 45.84 29.06
C ASN A 725 -19.36 45.10 29.72
N LEU A 726 -19.28 43.78 29.82
CA LEU A 726 -20.35 42.91 30.34
C LEU A 726 -19.76 41.80 31.21
N ASN A 727 -20.52 41.36 32.21
CA ASN A 727 -20.08 40.31 33.12
C ASN A 727 -20.16 38.91 32.48
N ALA A 728 -19.25 38.01 32.86
CA ALA A 728 -19.50 36.57 32.72
C ALA A 728 -20.36 36.08 33.89
N TYR A 729 -21.27 35.14 33.64
CA TYR A 729 -22.25 34.66 34.61
C TYR A 729 -22.00 33.21 35.00
N PHE A 730 -21.98 32.95 36.31
CA PHE A 730 -21.73 31.64 36.94
C PHE A 730 -22.90 31.23 37.83
N GLN A 731 -23.14 29.92 37.97
CA GLN A 731 -23.96 29.43 39.09
C GLN A 731 -23.10 29.39 40.36
N ALA A 732 -23.71 29.63 41.51
CA ALA A 732 -23.03 29.53 42.79
C ALA A 732 -22.40 28.13 43.02
N SER A 733 -23.01 27.06 42.49
CA SER A 733 -22.49 25.70 42.59
C SER A 733 -21.13 25.49 41.91
N ASP A 734 -20.79 26.32 40.92
CA ASP A 734 -19.62 26.11 40.06
C ASP A 734 -18.38 26.84 40.60
N ILE A 735 -18.58 27.81 41.51
CA ILE A 735 -17.55 28.72 42.00
C ILE A 735 -17.45 28.82 43.53
N SER A 736 -18.51 28.48 44.27
CA SER A 736 -18.52 28.59 45.73
C SER A 736 -17.51 27.65 46.39
N GLY A 737 -16.66 28.19 47.27
CA GLY A 737 -15.60 27.47 47.97
C GLY A 737 -14.36 27.15 47.11
N GLN A 738 -14.34 27.57 45.85
CA GLN A 738 -13.23 27.34 44.93
C GLN A 738 -12.18 28.45 45.07
N ALA A 739 -10.93 28.14 44.76
CA ALA A 739 -9.79 29.06 44.88
C ALA A 739 -9.29 29.49 43.50
N TYR A 740 -10.02 30.36 42.81
CA TYR A 740 -9.62 30.90 41.51
C TYR A 740 -9.03 32.30 41.62
N THR A 741 -8.06 32.60 40.77
CA THR A 741 -7.63 33.96 40.47
C THR A 741 -8.49 34.51 39.34
N MET A 742 -9.34 35.47 39.64
CA MET A 742 -10.26 36.10 38.70
C MET A 742 -9.60 37.34 38.10
N LYS A 743 -9.56 37.45 36.77
CA LYS A 743 -8.91 38.55 36.04
C LYS A 743 -9.83 39.19 35.00
N GLY A 744 -9.72 40.50 34.86
CA GLY A 744 -10.29 41.29 33.75
C GLY A 744 -9.17 41.96 32.96
N ASP A 745 -9.44 42.31 31.70
CA ASP A 745 -8.52 43.01 30.80
C ASP A 745 -9.01 44.43 30.42
N GLY A 746 -10.30 44.72 30.62
CA GLY A 746 -11.03 45.93 30.27
C GLY A 746 -11.64 46.70 31.47
N ALA A 747 -12.09 47.93 31.23
CA ALA A 747 -12.69 48.77 32.26
C ALA A 747 -14.23 48.70 32.17
N GLY A 748 -14.85 47.80 32.95
CA GLY A 748 -16.32 47.75 33.07
C GLY A 748 -16.92 46.35 33.29
N GLY A 749 -16.20 45.28 32.99
CA GLY A 749 -16.66 43.90 33.09
C GLY A 749 -16.15 43.22 34.35
N GLY A 750 -16.99 42.37 34.95
CA GLY A 750 -16.66 41.56 36.10
C GLY A 750 -17.32 40.20 36.04
N PHE A 751 -17.65 39.65 37.19
CA PHE A 751 -18.33 38.36 37.29
C PHE A 751 -19.66 38.50 38.01
N THR A 752 -20.63 37.70 37.60
CA THR A 752 -21.93 37.59 38.28
C THR A 752 -22.14 36.17 38.75
N VAL A 753 -22.28 35.97 40.05
CA VAL A 753 -22.58 34.68 40.67
C VAL A 753 -24.05 34.65 41.06
N THR A 754 -24.80 33.68 40.53
CA THR A 754 -26.23 33.51 40.80
C THR A 754 -26.50 32.23 41.59
N GLY A 755 -27.18 32.36 42.73
CA GLY A 755 -27.76 31.23 43.46
C GLY A 755 -29.00 30.69 42.75
N GLY A 756 -29.07 29.37 42.59
CA GLY A 756 -30.26 28.68 42.08
C GLY A 756 -31.33 28.50 43.17
N ALA A 757 -32.47 27.91 42.79
CA ALA A 757 -33.60 27.72 43.71
C ALA A 757 -33.26 26.93 44.99
N THR A 758 -32.28 26.01 44.91
CA THR A 758 -31.85 25.13 46.00
C THR A 758 -30.56 25.58 46.68
N THR A 759 -30.02 26.76 46.35
CA THR A 759 -28.78 27.27 46.96
C THR A 759 -29.00 27.57 48.44
N THR A 760 -28.12 27.05 49.30
CA THR A 760 -28.09 27.33 50.75
C THR A 760 -26.91 28.20 51.17
N ALA A 761 -25.87 28.25 50.34
CA ALA A 761 -24.66 29.01 50.62
C ALA A 761 -24.03 29.49 49.32
N ILE A 762 -23.44 30.67 49.35
CA ILE A 762 -22.56 31.24 48.33
C ILE A 762 -21.31 31.70 49.07
N ASP A 763 -20.19 31.01 48.92
CA ASP A 763 -18.92 31.32 49.56
C ASP A 763 -17.87 31.69 48.53
N LEU A 764 -17.55 32.97 48.42
CA LEU A 764 -16.57 33.54 47.50
C LEU A 764 -15.30 34.00 48.22
N SER A 765 -15.16 33.68 49.52
CA SER A 765 -14.05 34.16 50.37
C SER A 765 -12.67 33.69 49.92
N THR A 766 -12.62 32.58 49.17
CA THR A 766 -11.40 31.96 48.66
C THR A 766 -10.98 32.47 47.28
N LEU A 767 -11.81 33.28 46.62
CA LEU A 767 -11.46 33.88 45.34
C LEU A 767 -10.43 34.99 45.51
N THR A 768 -9.44 35.01 44.61
CA THR A 768 -8.49 36.12 44.50
C THR A 768 -8.87 36.98 43.32
N ILE A 769 -9.28 38.22 43.56
CA ILE A 769 -9.59 39.17 42.50
C ILE A 769 -8.34 39.97 42.15
N ASP A 770 -7.85 39.84 40.91
CA ASP A 770 -6.64 40.54 40.45
C ASP A 770 -6.94 42.01 40.16
N GLN A 771 -6.46 42.88 41.06
CA GLN A 771 -6.54 44.34 40.93
C GLN A 771 -5.23 45.01 40.49
N THR A 772 -4.25 44.24 39.99
CA THR A 772 -2.91 44.76 39.70
C THR A 772 -2.83 45.56 38.39
N LEU A 773 -3.79 45.40 37.49
CA LEU A 773 -3.89 46.15 36.23
C LEU A 773 -4.79 47.38 36.38
N THR A 774 -4.51 48.45 35.62
CA THR A 774 -5.33 49.69 35.56
C THR A 774 -6.78 49.45 35.09
N LYS A 775 -7.11 48.21 34.68
CA LYS A 775 -8.36 47.74 34.10
C LYS A 775 -8.81 46.42 34.75
N ALA A 776 -8.68 46.33 36.06
CA ALA A 776 -9.06 45.15 36.84
C ALA A 776 -10.57 45.07 37.12
N ILE A 777 -11.02 43.92 37.62
CA ILE A 777 -12.36 43.73 38.18
C ILE A 777 -12.48 44.60 39.43
N THR A 778 -13.25 45.67 39.33
CA THR A 778 -13.47 46.60 40.45
C THR A 778 -14.65 46.20 41.33
N GLN A 779 -15.56 45.37 40.81
CA GLN A 779 -16.74 44.91 41.53
C GLN A 779 -17.20 43.54 41.04
N LEU A 780 -17.66 42.68 41.96
CA LEU A 780 -18.41 41.45 41.65
C LEU A 780 -19.91 41.64 41.90
N ALA A 781 -20.75 40.93 41.18
CA ALA A 781 -22.19 40.85 41.46
C ALA A 781 -22.54 39.48 42.03
N VAL A 782 -23.24 39.45 43.16
CA VAL A 782 -23.69 38.23 43.85
C VAL A 782 -25.19 38.33 44.04
N THR A 783 -25.95 37.34 43.58
CA THR A 783 -27.40 37.34 43.74
C THR A 783 -27.95 35.99 44.16
N ALA A 784 -28.68 35.97 45.27
CA ALA A 784 -29.46 34.85 45.77
C ALA A 784 -30.97 35.04 45.55
N ALA A 785 -31.38 36.04 44.74
CA ALA A 785 -32.79 36.42 44.57
C ALA A 785 -33.70 35.29 44.06
N SER A 786 -33.14 34.25 43.43
CA SER A 786 -33.87 33.08 42.96
C SER A 786 -33.94 31.93 43.97
N ALA A 787 -33.22 32.01 45.10
CA ALA A 787 -33.22 30.99 46.13
C ALA A 787 -34.61 30.90 46.80
N SER A 788 -35.08 29.67 47.02
CA SER A 788 -36.39 29.41 47.64
C SER A 788 -36.30 29.17 49.16
N GLN A 789 -35.21 29.65 49.78
CA GLN A 789 -34.83 29.42 51.16
C GLN A 789 -33.72 30.40 51.56
N ALA A 790 -33.44 30.50 52.87
CA ALA A 790 -32.35 31.29 53.41
C ALA A 790 -30.99 30.87 52.85
N VAL A 791 -30.13 31.85 52.58
CA VAL A 791 -28.79 31.69 52.01
C VAL A 791 -27.73 32.32 52.91
N ALA A 792 -26.66 31.57 53.16
CA ALA A 792 -25.43 32.10 53.74
C ALA A 792 -24.52 32.64 52.62
N ILE A 793 -24.42 33.96 52.50
CA ILE A 793 -23.56 34.63 51.51
C ILE A 793 -22.29 35.08 52.22
N THR A 794 -21.14 34.63 51.74
CA THR A 794 -19.83 35.20 52.05
C THR A 794 -19.24 35.72 50.76
N ALA A 795 -19.17 37.04 50.63
CA ALA A 795 -18.66 37.66 49.41
C ALA A 795 -17.12 37.80 49.45
N THR A 796 -16.56 38.61 48.56
CA THR A 796 -15.12 38.70 48.35
C THR A 796 -14.46 39.75 49.24
N ALA A 797 -13.15 39.94 49.11
CA ALA A 797 -12.44 41.03 49.78
C ALA A 797 -12.43 42.35 48.96
N VAL A 798 -12.99 42.36 47.76
CA VAL A 798 -13.14 43.55 46.92
C VAL A 798 -14.60 44.00 46.94
N ALA A 799 -14.94 45.14 46.33
CA ALA A 799 -16.32 45.63 46.32
C ALA A 799 -17.29 44.61 45.69
N ASP A 800 -18.41 44.39 46.34
CA ASP A 800 -19.46 43.48 45.87
C ASP A 800 -20.82 44.18 45.79
N THR A 801 -21.61 43.85 44.77
CA THR A 801 -23.07 44.12 44.77
C THR A 801 -23.78 42.84 45.17
N ILE A 802 -24.34 42.83 46.37
CA ILE A 802 -24.94 41.65 46.98
C ILE A 802 -26.46 41.83 46.99
N THR A 803 -27.17 40.84 46.46
CA THR A 803 -28.63 40.73 46.60
C THR A 803 -28.96 39.41 47.29
N GLY A 804 -29.60 39.46 48.44
CA GLY A 804 -30.09 38.25 49.11
C GLY A 804 -31.36 37.68 48.46
N SER A 805 -31.98 36.76 49.17
CA SER A 805 -33.18 36.02 48.82
C SER A 805 -34.44 36.71 49.39
N GLY A 806 -35.58 36.02 49.35
CA GLY A 806 -36.81 36.46 50.02
C GLY A 806 -36.97 35.86 51.43
N TYR A 807 -35.90 35.33 52.02
CA TYR A 807 -35.88 34.64 53.31
C TYR A 807 -34.75 35.18 54.19
N ALA A 808 -34.79 34.87 55.48
CA ALA A 808 -33.80 35.31 56.46
C ALA A 808 -32.37 34.83 56.16
N ASP A 809 -31.59 35.66 55.50
CA ASP A 809 -30.24 35.39 55.03
C ASP A 809 -29.16 35.74 56.05
N THR A 810 -27.97 35.20 55.84
CA THR A 810 -26.76 35.61 56.57
C THR A 810 -25.73 36.09 55.56
N ILE A 811 -25.40 37.37 55.59
CA ILE A 811 -24.53 38.04 54.64
C ILE A 811 -23.26 38.48 55.36
N LEU A 812 -22.12 37.97 54.90
CA LEU A 812 -20.79 38.43 55.25
C LEU A 812 -20.24 39.17 54.03
N ALA A 813 -20.25 40.51 54.10
CA ALA A 813 -19.98 41.37 52.97
C ALA A 813 -18.51 41.30 52.51
N GLY A 814 -17.60 41.13 53.47
CA GLY A 814 -16.17 41.20 53.21
C GLY A 814 -15.60 42.54 53.60
N ASN A 815 -14.48 42.91 52.94
CA ASN A 815 -13.71 44.12 53.22
C ASN A 815 -13.79 45.15 52.07
N GLY A 816 -14.65 44.89 51.08
CA GLY A 816 -14.85 45.74 49.92
C GLY A 816 -15.75 46.92 50.22
N ALA A 817 -15.89 47.84 49.26
CA ALA A 817 -16.96 48.85 49.32
C ALA A 817 -18.25 48.20 48.80
N ASP A 818 -19.00 47.57 49.68
CA ASP A 818 -20.07 46.66 49.30
C ASP A 818 -21.43 47.37 49.21
N THR A 819 -22.26 46.99 48.24
CA THR A 819 -23.66 47.43 48.16
C THR A 819 -24.56 46.24 48.40
N ILE A 820 -25.32 46.26 49.49
CA ILE A 820 -26.05 45.10 50.00
C ILE A 820 -27.54 45.39 50.02
N THR A 821 -28.31 44.62 49.26
CA THR A 821 -29.77 44.54 49.34
C THR A 821 -30.11 43.14 49.88
N ALA A 822 -30.35 43.00 51.18
CA ALA A 822 -30.55 41.69 51.78
C ALA A 822 -31.85 41.01 51.32
N GLY A 823 -32.85 41.80 50.94
CA GLY A 823 -34.09 41.30 50.37
C GLY A 823 -35.17 41.29 51.43
N ALA A 824 -36.11 40.35 51.34
CA ALA A 824 -37.14 40.19 52.37
C ALA A 824 -36.69 39.12 53.35
N GLY A 825 -37.07 39.23 54.62
CA GLY A 825 -36.59 38.31 55.63
C GLY A 825 -36.12 39.11 56.83
N ASN A 826 -35.67 38.44 57.88
CA ASN A 826 -34.95 39.15 58.92
C ASN A 826 -33.49 38.77 58.74
N ASP A 827 -32.73 39.60 58.06
CA ASP A 827 -31.41 39.23 57.58
C ASP A 827 -30.33 39.61 58.58
N SER A 828 -29.24 38.84 58.61
CA SER A 828 -28.05 39.16 59.40
C SER A 828 -26.95 39.62 58.47
N ILE A 829 -26.61 40.90 58.53
CA ILE A 829 -25.58 41.53 57.70
C ILE A 829 -24.37 41.84 58.58
N THR A 830 -23.22 41.31 58.20
CA THR A 830 -21.94 41.55 58.89
C THR A 830 -20.95 42.19 57.93
N ILE A 831 -20.57 43.42 58.26
CA ILE A 831 -19.47 44.16 57.64
C ILE A 831 -18.18 43.80 58.39
N THR A 832 -17.16 43.29 57.70
CA THR A 832 -15.99 42.68 58.36
C THR A 832 -14.80 43.62 58.54
N GLU A 833 -14.94 44.84 58.06
CA GLU A 833 -13.83 45.76 57.98
C GLU A 833 -13.27 46.21 59.33
N THR A 834 -11.95 46.39 59.38
CA THR A 834 -11.29 47.05 60.51
C THR A 834 -11.17 48.56 60.27
N THR A 835 -10.91 49.34 61.32
CA THR A 835 -10.72 50.81 61.23
C THR A 835 -9.58 51.22 60.28
N ALA A 836 -8.65 50.31 59.96
CA ALA A 836 -7.54 50.59 59.04
C ALA A 836 -7.91 50.41 57.56
N ASN A 837 -9.05 49.77 57.26
CA ASN A 837 -9.48 49.38 55.92
C ASN A 837 -10.95 49.75 55.72
N SER A 838 -11.33 50.99 56.05
CA SER A 838 -12.71 51.43 55.92
C SER A 838 -13.05 51.81 54.48
N ALA A 839 -13.46 50.82 53.69
CA ALA A 839 -14.20 51.09 52.46
C ALA A 839 -15.59 51.64 52.83
N ILE A 840 -16.33 52.11 51.83
CA ILE A 840 -17.65 52.70 52.04
C ILE A 840 -18.68 51.65 51.70
N ASP A 841 -19.29 51.06 52.71
CA ASP A 841 -20.40 50.13 52.52
C ASP A 841 -21.72 50.87 52.36
N ASN A 842 -22.64 50.28 51.61
CA ASN A 842 -23.99 50.78 51.42
C ASN A 842 -25.02 49.67 51.67
N ILE A 843 -25.78 49.81 52.75
CA ILE A 843 -26.92 48.94 53.05
C ILE A 843 -28.17 49.53 52.42
N VAL A 844 -28.73 48.87 51.42
CA VAL A 844 -29.95 49.27 50.75
C VAL A 844 -31.13 48.65 51.48
N MET A 845 -31.81 49.47 52.29
CA MET A 845 -33.06 49.06 52.91
C MET A 845 -34.21 49.38 51.97
N THR A 846 -34.79 48.33 51.40
CA THR A 846 -35.99 48.49 50.58
C THR A 846 -37.17 48.90 51.49
N GLY A 847 -38.30 49.33 50.93
CA GLY A 847 -39.46 49.68 51.77
C GLY A 847 -39.83 48.53 52.71
N PHE A 848 -40.44 48.82 53.87
CA PHE A 848 -40.73 47.81 54.91
C PHE A 848 -41.36 46.51 54.39
N ALA A 849 -42.28 46.60 53.42
CA ALA A 849 -42.97 45.45 52.84
C ALA A 849 -42.04 44.43 52.13
N THR A 850 -40.84 44.85 51.76
CA THR A 850 -39.88 44.06 50.98
C THR A 850 -38.53 43.87 51.65
N ASN A 851 -38.27 44.54 52.79
CA ASN A 851 -37.00 44.46 53.53
C ASN A 851 -37.03 43.47 54.71
N GLY A 852 -38.14 43.44 55.45
CA GLY A 852 -38.16 42.81 56.79
C GLY A 852 -37.21 43.49 57.78
N VAL A 853 -36.84 42.81 58.88
CA VAL A 853 -36.08 43.40 60.00
C VAL A 853 -34.63 42.92 60.02
N ASP A 854 -33.74 43.74 59.48
CA ASP A 854 -32.34 43.36 59.30
C ASP A 854 -31.47 43.74 60.48
N THR A 855 -30.52 42.89 60.84
CA THR A 855 -29.52 43.15 61.87
C THR A 855 -28.16 43.39 61.21
N ILE A 856 -27.64 44.60 61.34
CA ILE A 856 -26.38 45.05 60.77
C ILE A 856 -25.31 45.12 61.87
N THR A 857 -24.20 44.45 61.65
CA THR A 857 -23.04 44.45 62.55
C THR A 857 -21.81 44.97 61.82
N GLY A 858 -21.04 45.84 62.47
CA GLY A 858 -19.80 46.40 61.91
C GLY A 858 -19.96 47.74 61.19
N PHE A 859 -21.17 48.30 61.13
CA PHE A 859 -21.44 49.61 60.52
C PHE A 859 -20.62 50.73 61.18
N LYS A 860 -19.91 51.51 60.35
CA LYS A 860 -19.06 52.62 60.76
C LYS A 860 -19.73 53.95 60.42
N THR A 861 -20.15 54.65 61.46
CA THR A 861 -20.69 56.01 61.34
C THR A 861 -19.71 56.97 60.65
N ALA A 862 -20.25 57.89 59.86
CA ALA A 862 -19.60 58.85 58.97
C ALA A 862 -18.75 58.25 57.83
N VAL A 863 -18.83 56.93 57.60
CA VAL A 863 -18.15 56.24 56.50
C VAL A 863 -19.13 55.42 55.69
N ASP A 864 -19.84 54.51 56.34
CA ASP A 864 -20.83 53.64 55.71
C ASP A 864 -22.17 54.36 55.55
N THR A 865 -22.97 53.88 54.63
CA THR A 865 -24.25 54.49 54.27
C THR A 865 -25.40 53.50 54.35
N ILE A 866 -26.57 54.01 54.68
CA ILE A 866 -27.85 53.32 54.57
C ILE A 866 -28.66 54.06 53.52
N THR A 867 -28.98 53.36 52.44
CA THR A 867 -29.88 53.86 51.41
C THR A 867 -31.32 53.52 51.80
N LEU A 868 -32.17 54.55 51.91
CA LEU A 868 -33.56 54.46 52.35
C LEU A 868 -34.53 54.87 51.24
N SER A 869 -35.64 54.15 51.13
CA SER A 869 -36.75 54.56 50.25
C SER A 869 -37.53 55.72 50.86
N LEU A 870 -37.48 56.92 50.25
CA LEU A 870 -38.22 58.10 50.68
C LEU A 870 -39.52 58.34 49.90
N THR A 871 -39.91 57.43 49.00
CA THR A 871 -41.18 57.52 48.26
C THR A 871 -42.41 57.59 49.16
N ASP A 872 -42.27 57.17 50.42
CA ASP A 872 -43.33 57.18 51.43
C ASP A 872 -43.14 58.25 52.53
N ALA A 873 -42.09 59.08 52.49
CA ALA A 873 -41.84 60.14 53.47
C ALA A 873 -42.59 61.44 53.08
N GLY A 874 -43.37 62.00 54.02
CA GLY A 874 -44.39 63.02 53.74
C GLY A 874 -43.86 64.41 53.37
N GLY A 875 -42.56 64.65 53.55
CA GLY A 875 -41.88 65.86 53.10
C GLY A 875 -40.67 65.50 52.24
N THR A 876 -40.47 66.23 51.15
CA THR A 876 -39.33 66.09 50.22
C THR A 876 -39.37 64.96 49.18
N GLY A 877 -40.56 64.45 48.80
CA GLY A 877 -40.78 63.47 47.71
C GLY A 877 -40.31 63.82 46.28
N GLY A 878 -39.23 64.58 46.11
CA GLY A 878 -38.55 64.89 44.84
C GLY A 878 -37.02 64.98 44.96
N GLN A 879 -36.41 64.44 46.02
CA GLN A 879 -34.94 64.32 46.08
C GLN A 879 -34.44 63.27 45.07
N SER A 880 -33.29 63.53 44.44
CA SER A 880 -32.69 62.58 43.50
C SER A 880 -32.04 61.43 44.29
N ALA A 881 -32.12 60.20 43.79
CA ALA A 881 -31.38 59.06 44.33
C ALA A 881 -29.90 59.41 44.59
N GLY A 882 -29.35 58.94 45.71
CA GLY A 882 -28.00 59.24 46.19
C GLY A 882 -27.83 60.60 46.88
N SER A 883 -28.90 61.36 47.10
CA SER A 883 -28.85 62.59 47.92
C SER A 883 -28.75 62.25 49.41
N ALA A 884 -28.14 63.11 50.22
CA ALA A 884 -28.13 62.96 51.67
C ALA A 884 -29.54 63.18 52.26
N VAL A 885 -29.86 62.42 53.30
CA VAL A 885 -31.17 62.46 53.98
C VAL A 885 -31.13 63.50 55.13
N ALA A 886 -32.23 64.23 55.36
CA ALA A 886 -32.30 65.17 56.47
C ALA A 886 -32.46 64.43 57.81
N VAL A 887 -31.55 64.68 58.75
CA VAL A 887 -31.54 64.06 60.09
C VAL A 887 -31.68 65.15 61.17
N GLU A 888 -32.71 65.05 62.01
CA GLU A 888 -32.90 65.92 63.18
C GLU A 888 -32.64 65.14 64.48
N ASN A 889 -31.74 65.66 65.33
CA ASN A 889 -31.36 65.00 66.58
C ASN A 889 -32.07 65.62 67.78
N LEU A 890 -32.85 64.79 68.48
CA LEU A 890 -33.73 65.19 69.56
C LEU A 890 -33.29 64.64 70.92
N ALA A 891 -33.11 65.57 71.87
CA ALA A 891 -32.86 65.27 73.28
C ALA A 891 -34.08 65.62 74.18
N THR A 892 -35.28 65.12 73.82
CA THR A 892 -36.53 65.32 74.58
C THR A 892 -36.68 64.37 75.77
N ALA A 893 -37.09 64.91 76.94
CA ALA A 893 -37.31 64.12 78.15
C ALA A 893 -38.39 63.04 77.97
N LEU A 894 -38.21 61.89 78.64
CA LEU A 894 -39.17 60.78 78.63
C LEU A 894 -40.57 61.21 79.11
N ALA A 895 -41.60 60.59 78.55
CA ALA A 895 -42.99 60.84 78.95
C ALA A 895 -43.23 60.43 80.41
N ALA A 896 -44.05 61.20 81.13
CA ALA A 896 -44.39 60.92 82.53
C ALA A 896 -45.56 59.92 82.63
N GLY A 897 -45.28 58.62 82.44
CA GLY A 897 -46.30 57.57 82.46
C GLY A 897 -47.14 57.53 81.20
N ALA A 898 -48.45 57.27 81.33
CA ALA A 898 -49.39 57.21 80.22
C ALA A 898 -49.68 58.61 79.63
N ALA A 899 -48.66 59.23 79.06
CA ALA A 899 -48.67 60.51 78.37
C ALA A 899 -48.02 60.35 76.98
N ALA A 900 -48.23 61.32 76.09
CA ALA A 900 -47.57 61.35 74.80
C ALA A 900 -46.09 61.73 74.95
N PHE A 901 -45.22 61.11 74.15
CA PHE A 901 -43.86 61.58 73.93
C PHE A 901 -43.91 62.68 72.86
N ASP A 902 -43.88 63.94 73.29
CA ASP A 902 -44.16 65.09 72.42
C ASP A 902 -42.87 65.65 71.80
N ILE A 903 -42.75 65.53 70.49
CA ILE A 903 -41.64 66.06 69.68
C ILE A 903 -42.11 67.12 68.68
N ALA A 904 -43.39 67.49 68.70
CA ALA A 904 -44.03 68.31 67.67
C ALA A 904 -43.44 69.71 67.48
N SER A 905 -42.77 70.27 68.51
CA SER A 905 -42.10 71.57 68.39
C SER A 905 -40.63 71.48 67.98
N ALA A 906 -40.09 70.27 67.91
CA ALA A 906 -38.66 70.01 67.75
C ALA A 906 -38.30 69.41 66.38
N ILE A 907 -39.31 68.98 65.61
CA ILE A 907 -39.15 68.45 64.25
C ILE A 907 -39.87 69.36 63.25
N ALA A 908 -39.46 69.27 61.99
CA ALA A 908 -40.12 69.85 60.83
C ALA A 908 -40.50 68.74 59.83
N VAL A 909 -41.55 69.00 59.03
CA VAL A 909 -41.97 68.09 57.94
C VAL A 909 -40.87 67.74 56.92
N THR A 910 -39.77 68.49 56.87
CA THR A 910 -38.61 68.22 56.01
C THR A 910 -37.61 67.25 56.61
N ASP A 911 -37.76 66.88 57.88
CA ASP A 911 -36.87 65.95 58.55
C ASP A 911 -37.31 64.52 58.20
N ASP A 912 -36.49 63.87 57.38
CA ASP A 912 -36.76 62.53 56.87
C ASP A 912 -36.47 61.47 57.94
N ILE A 913 -35.44 61.71 58.78
CA ILE A 913 -35.05 60.90 59.93
C ILE A 913 -35.09 61.76 61.19
N VAL A 914 -35.81 61.26 62.20
CA VAL A 914 -35.81 61.83 63.54
C VAL A 914 -35.01 60.91 64.47
N GLU A 915 -33.90 61.41 65.01
CA GLU A 915 -33.05 60.67 65.93
C GLU A 915 -33.41 61.01 67.39
N ILE A 916 -33.84 60.02 68.17
CA ILE A 916 -34.07 60.14 69.61
C ILE A 916 -32.78 59.76 70.35
N SER A 917 -31.98 60.77 70.73
CA SER A 917 -30.72 60.57 71.47
C SER A 917 -30.89 60.52 72.98
N THR A 918 -32.12 60.67 73.50
CA THR A 918 -32.36 60.52 74.94
C THR A 918 -32.22 59.08 75.41
N THR A 919 -31.61 58.91 76.58
CA THR A 919 -31.49 57.60 77.21
C THR A 919 -32.88 57.05 77.53
N LEU A 920 -33.25 55.96 76.86
CA LEU A 920 -34.52 55.27 77.05
C LEU A 920 -34.59 54.56 78.41
N SER A 921 -35.81 54.33 78.90
CA SER A 921 -36.02 53.57 80.13
C SER A 921 -35.87 52.06 79.89
N SER A 922 -35.64 51.30 80.96
CA SER A 922 -35.64 49.83 80.93
C SER A 922 -37.04 49.22 80.98
N PHE A 923 -38.11 50.01 80.86
CA PHE A 923 -39.49 49.51 80.87
C PHE A 923 -39.92 48.95 79.51
N GLY A 924 -39.24 49.32 78.43
CA GLY A 924 -39.34 48.68 77.12
C GLY A 924 -38.02 47.98 76.78
N ASP A 925 -38.13 46.95 75.93
CA ASP A 925 -37.01 46.17 75.41
C ASP A 925 -37.14 46.15 73.88
N LEU A 926 -36.33 46.97 73.19
CA LEU A 926 -36.42 47.18 71.75
C LEU A 926 -35.99 45.95 70.95
N ASP A 927 -35.19 45.04 71.51
CA ASP A 927 -34.85 43.76 70.87
C ASP A 927 -36.10 42.88 70.66
N LEU A 928 -37.16 43.11 71.46
CA LEU A 928 -38.44 42.40 71.33
C LEU A 928 -39.42 43.05 70.32
N ASP A 929 -39.07 44.18 69.69
CA ASP A 929 -39.92 44.83 68.67
C ASP A 929 -39.79 44.19 67.27
N ALA A 930 -38.85 43.25 67.09
CA ALA A 930 -38.65 42.53 65.82
C ALA A 930 -39.95 41.87 65.30
N GLY A 931 -40.52 42.45 64.24
CA GLY A 931 -41.70 41.94 63.56
C GLY A 931 -43.07 42.20 64.22
N VAL A 932 -43.14 43.09 65.24
CA VAL A 932 -44.37 43.36 66.00
C VAL A 932 -44.97 44.73 65.64
N ASP A 933 -44.65 45.78 66.40
CA ASP A 933 -45.05 47.17 66.25
C ASP A 933 -44.24 48.03 67.26
N GLY A 934 -44.43 49.35 67.32
CA GLY A 934 -43.68 50.21 68.26
C GLY A 934 -44.05 50.09 69.75
N THR A 935 -44.62 48.97 70.19
CA THR A 935 -45.06 48.81 71.58
C THR A 935 -43.90 48.88 72.58
N GLN A 936 -42.74 48.27 72.30
CA GLN A 936 -41.62 48.34 73.24
C GLN A 936 -40.97 49.72 73.18
N LEU A 937 -40.89 50.33 72.01
CA LEU A 937 -40.47 51.74 71.89
C LEU A 937 -41.30 52.68 72.75
N LEU A 938 -42.64 52.60 72.73
CA LEU A 938 -43.48 53.45 73.57
C LEU A 938 -43.30 53.18 75.07
N LYS A 939 -43.00 51.95 75.49
CA LYS A 939 -42.62 51.66 76.89
C LYS A 939 -41.28 52.29 77.24
N ALA A 940 -40.29 52.19 76.35
CA ALA A 940 -38.95 52.71 76.52
C ALA A 940 -38.95 54.26 76.56
N LEU A 941 -39.89 54.91 75.87
CA LEU A 941 -40.10 56.36 75.90
C LEU A 941 -40.80 56.88 77.15
N SER A 942 -41.24 56.00 78.06
CA SER A 942 -41.85 56.38 79.35
C SER A 942 -40.87 56.28 80.50
N SER A 943 -40.94 57.25 81.41
CA SER A 943 -40.18 57.26 82.67
C SER A 943 -40.76 56.34 83.75
N THR A 944 -41.87 55.64 83.48
CA THR A 944 -42.52 54.70 84.41
C THR A 944 -42.95 53.42 83.69
N SER A 945 -43.43 52.41 84.44
CA SER A 945 -43.91 51.15 83.86
C SER A 945 -45.18 51.26 82.99
N ALA A 946 -45.82 52.43 82.94
CA ALA A 946 -46.93 52.69 82.01
C ALA A 946 -46.36 53.26 80.71
N ALA A 947 -46.59 52.58 79.58
CA ALA A 947 -46.11 53.01 78.27
C ALA A 947 -46.59 54.42 77.88
N ALA A 948 -45.79 55.14 77.11
CA ALA A 948 -46.25 56.34 76.44
C ALA A 948 -47.44 55.99 75.54
N THR A 949 -48.42 56.89 75.43
CA THR A 949 -49.65 56.58 74.68
C THR A 949 -49.47 56.69 73.17
N GLN A 950 -48.52 57.52 72.72
CA GLN A 950 -48.22 57.87 71.34
C GLN A 950 -46.92 58.70 71.28
N ILE A 951 -46.38 58.91 70.09
CA ILE A 951 -45.44 59.99 69.76
C ILE A 951 -46.25 61.11 69.11
N THR A 952 -46.13 62.35 69.61
CA THR A 952 -46.80 63.51 68.99
C THR A 952 -45.84 64.23 68.06
N THR A 953 -46.21 64.36 66.78
CA THR A 953 -45.43 65.00 65.70
C THR A 953 -46.00 66.39 65.33
N ASP A 954 -45.26 67.16 64.53
CA ASP A 954 -45.63 68.52 64.11
C ASP A 954 -46.76 68.55 63.06
N SER A 955 -46.85 67.52 62.21
CA SER A 955 -47.94 67.27 61.25
C SER A 955 -48.18 65.76 61.03
N ASP A 956 -48.85 65.39 59.92
CA ASP A 956 -48.92 64.02 59.37
C ASP A 956 -47.58 63.52 58.85
N HIS A 957 -46.66 63.34 59.78
CA HIS A 957 -45.30 62.91 59.52
C HIS A 957 -45.27 61.44 59.06
N LYS A 958 -44.57 61.22 57.96
CA LYS A 958 -44.14 59.90 57.49
C LYS A 958 -42.65 59.97 57.24
N GLY A 959 -41.91 59.02 57.78
CA GLY A 959 -40.45 59.05 57.72
C GLY A 959 -39.86 57.97 58.59
N TYR A 960 -38.64 58.20 59.05
CA TYR A 960 -37.91 57.26 59.87
C TYR A 960 -37.62 57.81 61.25
N LEU A 961 -37.60 56.92 62.23
CA LEU A 961 -37.27 57.23 63.61
C LEU A 961 -36.12 56.36 64.05
N LEU A 962 -35.09 56.95 64.64
CA LEU A 962 -33.91 56.25 65.13
C LEU A 962 -33.88 56.34 66.65
N ALA A 963 -33.82 55.19 67.33
CA ALA A 963 -33.81 55.12 68.79
C ALA A 963 -32.70 54.19 69.28
N TYR A 964 -32.21 54.40 70.51
CA TYR A 964 -31.04 53.68 71.03
C TYR A 964 -31.34 52.94 72.33
N GLN A 965 -30.93 51.67 72.41
CA GLN A 965 -30.96 50.87 73.63
C GLN A 965 -29.84 49.81 73.61
N ASP A 966 -29.23 49.56 74.77
CA ASP A 966 -28.22 48.51 74.98
C ASP A 966 -27.03 48.51 74.00
N GLY A 967 -26.69 49.68 73.46
CA GLY A 967 -25.58 49.87 72.52
C GLY A 967 -25.94 49.60 71.06
N ASN A 968 -27.23 49.45 70.74
CA ASN A 968 -27.74 49.29 69.37
C ASN A 968 -28.57 50.53 68.96
N ALA A 969 -28.60 50.82 67.67
CA ALA A 969 -29.49 51.78 67.05
C ALA A 969 -30.62 51.02 66.31
N TYR A 970 -31.86 51.39 66.61
CA TYR A 970 -33.06 50.78 66.05
C TYR A 970 -33.71 51.78 65.10
N LEU A 971 -33.72 51.44 63.81
CA LEU A 971 -34.33 52.24 62.77
C LEU A 971 -35.77 51.78 62.55
N TYR A 972 -36.72 52.66 62.83
CA TYR A 972 -38.14 52.44 62.63
C TYR A 972 -38.63 53.24 61.44
N TYR A 973 -39.57 52.67 60.69
CA TYR A 973 -40.45 53.39 59.79
C TYR A 973 -41.71 53.82 60.54
N VAL A 974 -42.12 55.07 60.33
CA VAL A 974 -43.34 55.65 60.94
C VAL A 974 -44.27 56.22 59.88
N ASP A 975 -45.56 55.94 60.01
CA ASP A 975 -46.62 56.52 59.18
C ASP A 975 -47.82 56.90 60.04
N ALA A 976 -47.92 58.18 60.43
CA ALA A 976 -49.02 58.68 61.23
C ALA A 976 -50.39 58.59 60.50
N GLY A 977 -50.40 58.46 59.17
CA GLY A 977 -51.59 58.61 58.34
C GLY A 977 -51.99 60.08 58.11
N THR A 978 -52.76 60.33 57.05
CA THR A 978 -53.09 61.69 56.59
C THR A 978 -53.84 62.52 57.63
N GLY A 979 -53.34 63.72 57.93
CA GLY A 979 -53.94 64.64 58.91
C GLY A 979 -53.88 64.22 60.39
N ASN A 980 -53.08 63.21 60.74
CA ASN A 980 -52.90 62.74 62.11
C ASN A 980 -51.52 63.11 62.65
N THR A 981 -51.44 63.68 63.86
CA THR A 981 -50.18 64.02 64.54
C THR A 981 -49.83 63.06 65.67
N ALA A 982 -50.64 62.02 65.87
CA ALA A 982 -50.50 61.04 66.94
C ALA A 982 -50.05 59.70 66.36
N VAL A 983 -48.75 59.41 66.42
CA VAL A 983 -48.17 58.14 65.99
C VAL A 983 -48.35 57.10 67.11
N ILE A 984 -49.17 56.09 66.87
CA ILE A 984 -49.42 55.00 67.83
C ILE A 984 -48.58 53.76 67.51
N ALA A 985 -48.52 52.79 68.43
CA ALA A 985 -47.68 51.60 68.28
C ALA A 985 -47.81 50.91 66.90
N SER A 986 -49.05 50.68 66.43
CA SER A 986 -49.32 49.97 65.17
C SER A 986 -48.82 50.70 63.91
N GLU A 987 -48.57 52.00 64.01
CA GLU A 987 -48.07 52.89 62.95
C GLU A 987 -46.53 52.98 62.94
N ILE A 988 -45.88 52.32 63.89
CA ILE A 988 -44.43 52.24 64.04
C ILE A 988 -44.00 50.82 63.70
N LYS A 989 -43.02 50.67 62.79
CA LYS A 989 -42.48 49.38 62.37
C LYS A 989 -40.97 49.40 62.40
N LEU A 990 -40.36 48.44 63.07
CA LEU A 990 -38.90 48.28 63.05
C LEU A 990 -38.48 47.83 61.63
N LEU A 991 -37.47 48.48 61.07
CA LEU A 991 -36.91 48.20 59.75
C LEU A 991 -35.52 47.56 59.86
N GLY A 992 -34.71 47.99 60.82
CA GLY A 992 -33.40 47.38 61.03
C GLY A 992 -32.78 47.77 62.36
N VAL A 993 -31.77 46.99 62.75
CA VAL A 993 -31.01 47.14 63.99
C VAL A 993 -29.53 47.24 63.62
N LEU A 994 -28.89 48.37 63.91
CA LEU A 994 -27.44 48.51 63.81
C LEU A 994 -26.83 48.23 65.19
N THR A 995 -25.96 47.25 65.27
CA THR A 995 -25.33 46.86 66.54
C THR A 995 -24.05 47.65 66.81
N GLY A 996 -23.79 47.94 68.09
CA GLY A 996 -22.56 48.62 68.53
C GLY A 996 -22.49 50.12 68.19
N ILE A 997 -23.63 50.78 67.97
CA ILE A 997 -23.71 52.21 67.67
C ILE A 997 -23.94 53.02 68.94
N VAL A 998 -23.12 54.07 69.12
CA VAL A 998 -23.27 55.02 70.22
C VAL A 998 -24.34 56.06 69.84
N ALA A 999 -25.25 56.37 70.77
CA ALA A 999 -26.28 57.38 70.52
C ALA A 999 -25.70 58.73 70.08
N GLY A 1000 -26.25 59.32 69.01
CA GLY A 1000 -25.81 60.61 68.47
C GLY A 1000 -24.60 60.56 67.52
N THR A 1001 -24.06 59.38 67.19
CA THR A 1001 -22.94 59.28 66.23
C THR A 1001 -23.37 59.15 64.78
N LEU A 1002 -24.62 58.74 64.51
CA LEU A 1002 -25.17 58.68 63.16
C LEU A 1002 -25.47 60.11 62.68
N VAL A 1003 -24.98 60.45 61.48
CA VAL A 1003 -25.10 61.79 60.88
C VAL A 1003 -25.82 61.73 59.53
N ALA A 1004 -26.24 62.87 58.99
CA ALA A 1004 -26.90 62.94 57.68
C ALA A 1004 -26.10 62.31 56.52
N ALA A 1005 -24.76 62.23 56.64
CA ALA A 1005 -23.91 61.58 55.64
C ALA A 1005 -24.03 60.04 55.65
N ASP A 1006 -24.56 59.45 56.72
CA ASP A 1006 -24.76 57.99 56.86
C ASP A 1006 -26.03 57.51 56.17
N PHE A 1007 -26.82 58.42 55.60
CA PHE A 1007 -28.12 58.11 55.03
C PHE A 1007 -28.26 58.71 53.64
N LEU A 1008 -28.68 57.88 52.69
CA LEU A 1008 -28.88 58.25 51.28
C LEU A 1008 -30.31 57.96 50.84
N VAL A 1009 -30.80 58.71 49.86
CA VAL A 1009 -32.08 58.43 49.18
C VAL A 1009 -31.89 57.30 48.16
N ALA A 1010 -32.78 56.30 48.17
CA ALA A 1010 -32.81 55.19 47.21
C ALA A 1010 -33.02 55.60 45.75
#